data_AF-A0AAD7MBU5-F1
#
_entry.id   AF-A0AAD7MBU5-F1
#
_cell.length_a   1.000
_cell.length_b   1.000
_cell.length_c   1.000
_cell.angle_alpha   90.00
_cell.angle_beta   90.00
_cell.angle_gamma   90.00
#
_symmetry.space_group_name_H-M   'P 1'
#
loop_
_entity.id
_entity.type
_entity.pdbx_description
1 polymer ?
#
loop_
_entity_poly.entity_id
_entity_poly.type
_entity_poly.pdbx_seq_one_letter_code
_entity_poly.pdbx_strand_id
1 'polypeptide(L)'
;MMFPPLSLLALWLATLSQPVVGSLAGTFADGGNTQISAMMMFVGNSQKVYMLDKAEGNAAQIKGHPAWGAVWDIDTHEVELMDVATNVFCASGMHLPNGSFVTFGGNGAIGPGGNIGSTRNPSGASGSWDSVYMDFDGSKSIRILDPCTSDQFSSSSQCQWFDQPDVLSMQKQRWYSAAEMLGDGTVVIIGGFVNGGYINRNTPNNDPTTSGGAAEPTYEFYPSNGQVPQQMAFLTKTSGLNAYAHTFLMSSGNVFVQANYSTMLWNPTTNNETDLPDMPGQVIRVYPASGGVAMLPLTLANNYEQTLLFCGGSDMPEDAWGNYSYPNINTWDYPASTDCQRITPEPADDSSPQYVKDDDMLEGRTMGQFIILPTGKLLMVNGGLNGTAGYATATGQTSDFNAMPFDMSLASGPVGTPAIYDPDAPAGSRWSNAGMSTSNIARLYHSSALLLPDASVIIAGSNPNVDVNLTAFFPTQYKAEIFYPPYFSASTRPVVSGVPSTLSYGGAPFDISIPASCYSGSSNTAASNTTVALLRPGWTTHAMNMGQRYMQLNSTFTVNKDASITFHVNQLPPNPNLFQPGPAWIYVVVNGIPSNGTSVIVGSGSVGTQPTTSQALLPDSVTLASASGSADTASTNSNNNNTNNNKQDSTSSSHLTIIIAAVAAGAALLLLGGLLWFCIARRRRAAKTRTPASKPYGSYGMSGPAGASVGLGAAGALRNSESSAFTPLHHDGPSQSWNASDAALAGYKDEPQHGRDGSYGSDFSQHQPYGQQPGGYGQASGGYDQAPAGYSQGYGGQAPNDGYANSGYEQPRAPYADNASIRSSNRSIDYDPYTAEAMRTTPVGSRRF
;
A
#
# COMPACT_ATOMS: atom_id res chain seq x y z
N MET A 1 34.34 13.30 -62.52
CA MET A 1 33.52 14.43 -62.01
C MET A 1 33.04 14.05 -60.62
N MET A 2 32.88 15.02 -59.72
CA MET A 2 32.53 14.79 -58.31
C MET A 2 31.11 15.26 -58.03
N PHE A 3 30.36 14.48 -57.25
CA PHE A 3 29.33 15.00 -56.34
C PHE A 3 29.46 14.23 -55.01
N PRO A 4 29.22 14.88 -53.85
CA PRO A 4 29.71 14.40 -52.56
C PRO A 4 28.75 13.44 -51.83
N PRO A 5 29.25 12.63 -50.87
CA PRO A 5 28.39 11.91 -49.94
C PRO A 5 27.70 12.90 -48.98
N LEU A 6 26.37 12.85 -48.91
CA LEU A 6 25.61 13.61 -47.92
C LEU A 6 25.64 12.90 -46.55
N SER A 7 25.87 13.69 -45.51
CA SER A 7 26.08 13.25 -44.13
C SER A 7 24.96 12.34 -43.59
N LEU A 8 25.30 11.08 -43.29
CA LEU A 8 24.46 10.20 -42.46
C LEU A 8 24.38 10.65 -40.99
N LEU A 9 25.27 11.55 -40.55
CA LEU A 9 25.33 12.05 -39.17
C LEU A 9 24.10 12.91 -38.80
N ALA A 10 23.43 13.51 -39.78
CA ALA A 10 22.27 14.38 -39.55
C ALA A 10 20.99 13.63 -39.15
N LEU A 11 20.88 12.33 -39.46
CA LEU A 11 19.71 11.51 -39.15
C LEU A 11 19.76 10.85 -37.76
N TRP A 12 20.90 10.90 -37.07
CA TRP A 12 21.07 10.41 -35.69
C TRP A 12 20.97 11.50 -34.62
N LEU A 13 20.75 12.76 -35.01
CA LEU A 13 20.48 13.90 -34.11
C LEU A 13 19.02 14.37 -34.16
N ALA A 14 18.18 13.68 -34.93
CA ALA A 14 16.73 13.93 -35.02
C ALA A 14 15.91 13.07 -34.02
N THR A 15 16.54 12.12 -33.32
CA THR A 15 15.97 11.41 -32.17
C THR A 15 16.24 12.17 -30.86
N LEU A 16 16.00 13.49 -30.89
CA LEU A 16 16.02 14.36 -29.72
C LEU A 16 14.59 14.81 -29.43
N SER A 17 14.21 14.75 -28.16
CA SER A 17 12.92 15.22 -27.62
C SER A 17 11.69 14.85 -28.46
N GLN A 18 11.08 13.71 -28.13
CA GLN A 18 9.61 13.73 -28.00
C GLN A 18 9.29 14.95 -27.12
N PRO A 19 8.46 15.91 -27.56
CA PRO A 19 7.99 16.92 -26.63
C PRO A 19 7.14 16.18 -25.59
N VAL A 20 7.55 16.24 -24.31
CA VAL A 20 6.66 15.84 -23.21
C VAL A 20 5.36 16.61 -23.43
N VAL A 21 4.26 15.87 -23.69
CA VAL A 21 2.94 16.47 -23.89
C VAL A 21 2.55 17.07 -22.56
N GLY A 22 2.82 18.37 -22.40
CA GLY A 22 3.02 19.03 -21.10
C GLY A 22 1.94 18.67 -20.09
N SER A 23 2.26 17.70 -19.23
CA SER A 23 1.37 17.17 -18.22
C SER A 23 1.07 18.28 -17.23
N LEU A 24 -0.14 18.84 -17.31
CA LEU A 24 -0.52 19.99 -16.50
C LEU A 24 -0.34 19.61 -15.02
N ALA A 25 0.43 20.42 -14.29
CA ALA A 25 0.72 20.13 -12.90
C ALA A 25 -0.57 20.14 -12.06
N GLY A 26 -0.73 19.17 -11.17
CA GLY A 26 -2.00 18.88 -10.48
C GLY A 26 -2.96 17.99 -11.29
N THR A 27 -2.54 17.40 -12.43
CA THR A 27 -3.42 16.55 -13.27
C THR A 27 -2.94 15.12 -13.45
N PHE A 28 -3.89 14.28 -13.88
CA PHE A 28 -3.70 12.87 -14.21
C PHE A 28 -3.48 12.70 -15.72
N ALA A 29 -2.54 11.84 -16.12
CA ALA A 29 -2.42 11.29 -17.46
C ALA A 29 -2.75 9.79 -17.48
N ASP A 30 -2.82 9.23 -18.69
CA ASP A 30 -3.11 7.81 -18.91
C ASP A 30 -1.88 6.94 -18.61
N GLY A 31 -1.95 6.11 -17.57
CA GLY A 31 -0.90 5.14 -17.23
C GLY A 31 -0.99 3.84 -18.02
N GLY A 32 -1.92 3.72 -18.97
CA GLY A 32 -2.13 2.51 -19.74
C GLY A 32 -2.99 1.48 -19.02
N ASN A 33 -2.82 0.20 -19.39
CA ASN A 33 -3.63 -0.91 -18.88
C ASN A 33 -2.73 -2.00 -18.28
N THR A 34 -2.84 -2.20 -16.97
CA THR A 34 -2.01 -3.08 -16.13
C THR A 34 -2.26 -4.58 -16.35
N GLN A 35 -3.25 -4.96 -17.19
CA GLN A 35 -3.71 -6.34 -17.48
C GLN A 35 -4.30 -7.12 -16.29
N ILE A 36 -3.88 -6.80 -15.07
CA ILE A 36 -4.35 -7.30 -13.77
C ILE A 36 -4.82 -6.10 -12.92
N SER A 37 -5.63 -6.32 -11.88
CA SER A 37 -5.96 -5.26 -10.93
C SER A 37 -4.79 -5.08 -9.96
N ALA A 38 -3.92 -4.10 -10.22
CA ALA A 38 -2.66 -3.92 -9.47
C ALA A 38 -2.91 -3.52 -7.99
N MET A 39 -3.23 -4.51 -7.18
CA MET A 39 -3.58 -4.48 -5.76
C MET A 39 -2.34 -4.26 -4.88
N MET A 40 -1.18 -4.72 -5.35
CA MET A 40 0.11 -4.47 -4.71
C MET A 40 1.10 -4.00 -5.76
N MET A 41 2.00 -3.08 -5.39
CA MET A 41 3.06 -2.62 -6.27
C MET A 41 4.36 -2.30 -5.52
N PHE A 42 5.47 -2.29 -6.24
CA PHE A 42 6.73 -1.65 -5.80
C PHE A 42 7.51 -1.11 -7.00
N VAL A 43 8.27 -0.04 -6.79
CA VAL A 43 9.25 0.46 -7.78
C VAL A 43 10.51 -0.40 -7.66
N GLY A 44 10.75 -1.25 -8.66
CA GLY A 44 11.90 -2.16 -8.64
C GLY A 44 13.21 -1.46 -9.05
N ASN A 45 13.16 -0.62 -10.09
CA ASN A 45 14.30 0.14 -10.60
C ASN A 45 13.80 1.38 -11.39
N SER A 46 14.67 2.02 -12.18
CA SER A 46 14.34 3.25 -12.91
C SER A 46 13.45 3.04 -14.14
N GLN A 47 13.19 1.80 -14.53
CA GLN A 47 12.41 1.42 -15.71
C GLN A 47 11.14 0.65 -15.37
N LYS A 48 11.08 -0.06 -14.23
CA LYS A 48 10.02 -1.03 -13.93
C LYS A 48 9.30 -0.80 -12.59
N VAL A 49 7.97 -0.81 -12.65
CA VAL A 49 7.09 -1.03 -11.51
C VAL A 49 6.60 -2.48 -11.56
N TYR A 50 6.78 -3.21 -10.47
CA TYR A 50 6.27 -4.57 -10.34
C TYR A 50 4.88 -4.54 -9.70
N MET A 51 3.99 -5.41 -10.16
CA MET A 51 2.57 -5.43 -9.80
C MET A 51 2.10 -6.84 -9.46
N LEU A 52 1.28 -6.94 -8.42
CA LEU A 52 0.57 -8.16 -8.03
C LEU A 52 -0.92 -7.86 -7.85
N ASP A 53 -1.74 -8.86 -8.17
CA ASP A 53 -3.18 -8.94 -7.99
C ASP A 53 -3.50 -10.25 -7.26
N LYS A 54 -4.71 -10.44 -6.73
CA LYS A 54 -5.14 -11.76 -6.23
C LYS A 54 -5.25 -12.74 -7.40
N ALA A 55 -5.20 -14.04 -7.12
CA ALA A 55 -5.70 -14.99 -8.12
C ALA A 55 -7.21 -14.74 -8.32
N GLU A 56 -7.60 -14.39 -9.55
CA GLU A 56 -8.98 -14.18 -9.99
C GLU A 56 -9.08 -14.33 -11.51
N GLY A 57 -10.29 -14.22 -12.08
CA GLY A 57 -10.61 -14.48 -13.48
C GLY A 57 -10.11 -13.45 -14.50
N ASN A 58 -8.88 -12.97 -14.34
CA ASN A 58 -8.25 -11.99 -15.21
C ASN A 58 -8.18 -12.48 -16.67
N ALA A 59 -8.58 -11.60 -17.60
CA ALA A 59 -8.68 -11.93 -19.02
C ALA A 59 -7.29 -12.10 -19.69
N ALA A 60 -6.25 -11.51 -19.10
CA ALA A 60 -4.86 -11.79 -19.45
C ALA A 60 -4.47 -13.20 -18.96
N GLN A 61 -3.73 -13.94 -19.79
CA GLN A 61 -3.41 -15.35 -19.53
C GLN A 61 -1.90 -15.59 -19.64
N ILE A 62 -1.36 -16.36 -18.70
CA ILE A 62 0.04 -16.80 -18.69
C ILE A 62 0.08 -18.31 -18.39
N LYS A 63 0.93 -19.06 -19.10
CA LYS A 63 1.15 -20.52 -18.98
C LYS A 63 -0.09 -21.44 -19.03
N GLY A 64 -1.29 -20.91 -19.24
CA GLY A 64 -2.56 -21.65 -19.29
C GLY A 64 -3.60 -21.22 -18.24
N HIS A 65 -3.28 -20.24 -17.39
CA HIS A 65 -4.15 -19.71 -16.34
C HIS A 65 -4.24 -18.17 -16.39
N PRO A 66 -5.17 -17.54 -15.64
CA PRO A 66 -5.20 -16.09 -15.46
C PRO A 66 -3.87 -15.55 -14.93
N ALA A 67 -3.48 -14.36 -15.38
CA ALA A 67 -2.35 -13.65 -14.82
C ALA A 67 -2.78 -12.89 -13.55
N TRP A 68 -1.97 -12.97 -12.50
CA TRP A 68 -2.06 -12.12 -11.30
C TRP A 68 -0.69 -11.56 -10.87
N GLY A 69 0.34 -11.72 -11.70
CA GLY A 69 1.60 -10.98 -11.64
C GLY A 69 1.85 -10.24 -12.95
N ALA A 70 2.46 -9.06 -12.85
CA ALA A 70 2.82 -8.24 -14.01
C ALA A 70 4.00 -7.31 -13.69
N VAL A 71 4.72 -6.88 -14.72
CA VAL A 71 5.64 -5.74 -14.65
C VAL A 71 5.23 -4.68 -15.66
N TRP A 72 5.19 -3.42 -15.21
CA TRP A 72 4.84 -2.24 -16.00
C TRP A 72 6.08 -1.41 -16.27
N ASP A 73 6.25 -1.00 -17.53
CA ASP A 73 7.37 -0.19 -18.00
C ASP A 73 7.07 1.31 -17.88
N ILE A 74 7.95 2.04 -17.20
CA ILE A 74 7.76 3.45 -16.82
C ILE A 74 7.84 4.39 -18.04
N ASP A 75 8.62 4.05 -19.07
CA ASP A 75 8.81 4.90 -20.25
C ASP A 75 7.77 4.63 -21.35
N THR A 76 7.30 3.38 -21.48
CA THR A 76 6.36 2.96 -22.55
C THR A 76 4.92 2.77 -22.09
N HIS A 77 4.69 2.62 -20.78
CA HIS A 77 3.43 2.21 -20.16
C HIS A 77 2.93 0.81 -20.61
N GLU A 78 3.81 -0.01 -21.21
CA GLU A 78 3.53 -1.39 -21.63
C GLU A 78 3.69 -2.37 -20.46
N VAL A 79 3.12 -3.57 -20.61
CA VAL A 79 3.07 -4.60 -19.55
C VAL A 79 3.57 -5.94 -20.08
N GLU A 80 4.47 -6.56 -19.32
CA GLU A 80 4.87 -7.97 -19.48
C GLU A 80 4.27 -8.78 -18.32
N LEU A 81 3.57 -9.88 -18.62
CA LEU A 81 2.91 -10.71 -17.62
C LEU A 81 3.94 -11.57 -16.87
N MET A 82 3.77 -11.69 -15.57
CA MET A 82 4.65 -12.50 -14.72
C MET A 82 3.95 -13.74 -14.21
N ASP A 83 4.70 -14.84 -14.18
CA ASP A 83 4.23 -16.09 -13.59
C ASP A 83 4.32 -16.02 -12.06
N VAL A 84 3.27 -16.48 -11.38
CA VAL A 84 3.13 -16.55 -9.93
C VAL A 84 2.30 -17.80 -9.65
N ALA A 85 2.77 -18.69 -8.77
CA ALA A 85 2.15 -20.01 -8.60
C ALA A 85 1.10 -20.00 -7.48
N THR A 86 1.34 -19.28 -6.40
CA THR A 86 0.50 -19.29 -5.20
C THR A 86 -0.29 -18.00 -5.04
N ASN A 87 -1.45 -18.08 -4.39
CA ASN A 87 -2.39 -16.96 -4.30
C ASN A 87 -1.89 -15.84 -3.37
N VAL A 88 -1.33 -14.77 -3.94
CA VAL A 88 -0.77 -13.61 -3.22
C VAL A 88 -1.80 -12.72 -2.52
N PHE A 89 -3.12 -13.00 -2.63
CA PHE A 89 -4.17 -12.14 -2.09
C PHE A 89 -3.94 -11.82 -0.60
N CYS A 90 -3.77 -10.53 -0.27
CA CYS A 90 -3.49 -10.01 1.07
C CYS A 90 -2.15 -10.45 1.72
N ALA A 91 -1.18 -10.85 0.91
CA ALA A 91 0.23 -10.91 1.31
C ALA A 91 0.76 -9.51 1.68
N SER A 92 1.70 -9.44 2.64
CA SER A 92 2.53 -8.25 2.85
C SER A 92 3.78 -8.29 1.98
N GLY A 93 4.57 -7.22 1.98
CA GLY A 93 5.86 -7.23 1.28
C GLY A 93 6.83 -6.15 1.74
N MET A 94 8.10 -6.35 1.40
CA MET A 94 9.21 -5.51 1.80
C MET A 94 10.35 -5.58 0.77
N HIS A 95 11.19 -4.55 0.76
CA HIS A 95 12.50 -4.59 0.11
C HIS A 95 13.49 -5.43 0.95
N LEU A 96 14.60 -5.90 0.39
CA LEU A 96 15.70 -6.50 1.14
C LEU A 96 17.00 -5.70 0.99
N PRO A 97 18.01 -5.88 1.88
CA PRO A 97 19.26 -5.13 1.83
C PRO A 97 20.00 -5.17 0.49
N ASN A 98 19.88 -6.26 -0.26
CA ASN A 98 20.58 -6.47 -1.53
C ASN A 98 19.94 -5.74 -2.74
N GLY A 99 18.75 -5.15 -2.58
CA GLY A 99 17.97 -4.58 -3.70
C GLY A 99 16.79 -5.44 -4.16
N SER A 100 16.69 -6.70 -3.71
CA SER A 100 15.56 -7.57 -4.02
C SER A 100 14.28 -7.17 -3.28
N PHE A 101 13.16 -7.75 -3.68
CA PHE A 101 11.87 -7.58 -3.01
C PHE A 101 11.28 -8.94 -2.65
N VAL A 102 10.59 -8.98 -1.51
CA VAL A 102 9.99 -10.18 -0.93
C VAL A 102 8.53 -9.91 -0.53
N THR A 103 7.66 -10.90 -0.72
CA THR A 103 6.27 -10.88 -0.26
C THR A 103 5.93 -12.13 0.56
N PHE A 104 5.10 -11.95 1.58
CA PHE A 104 4.85 -12.90 2.66
C PHE A 104 3.37 -13.23 2.79
N GLY A 105 3.05 -14.52 2.76
CA GLY A 105 1.68 -15.02 2.92
C GLY A 105 0.82 -14.80 1.68
N GLY A 106 -0.48 -14.74 1.91
CA GLY A 106 -1.49 -14.79 0.85
C GLY A 106 -2.73 -15.55 1.30
N ASN A 107 -3.60 -15.92 0.36
CA ASN A 107 -4.80 -16.69 0.63
C ASN A 107 -4.59 -18.18 0.31
N GLY A 108 -5.51 -19.05 0.76
CA GLY A 108 -5.64 -20.38 0.17
C GLY A 108 -6.03 -20.31 -1.31
N ALA A 109 -5.86 -21.43 -2.02
CA ALA A 109 -6.23 -21.53 -3.44
C ALA A 109 -7.74 -21.31 -3.67
N ILE A 110 -8.12 -20.62 -4.74
CA ILE A 110 -9.51 -20.27 -5.07
C ILE A 110 -9.87 -20.55 -6.53
N GLY A 111 -11.09 -21.03 -6.74
CA GLY A 111 -11.71 -21.14 -8.06
C GLY A 111 -12.70 -20.00 -8.34
N PRO A 112 -13.29 -19.97 -9.56
CA PRO A 112 -14.17 -18.91 -10.02
C PRO A 112 -15.28 -18.49 -9.05
N GLY A 113 -15.46 -17.18 -8.88
CA GLY A 113 -16.35 -16.57 -7.89
C GLY A 113 -15.75 -16.49 -6.48
N GLY A 114 -14.43 -16.69 -6.32
CA GLY A 114 -13.78 -16.81 -5.01
C GLY A 114 -14.20 -18.04 -4.22
N ASN A 115 -14.59 -19.12 -4.90
CA ASN A 115 -14.91 -20.39 -4.27
C ASN A 115 -13.62 -21.05 -3.74
N ILE A 116 -13.73 -21.82 -2.66
CA ILE A 116 -12.61 -22.64 -2.16
C ILE A 116 -12.14 -23.58 -3.28
N GLY A 117 -10.83 -23.57 -3.58
CA GLY A 117 -10.24 -24.29 -4.71
C GLY A 117 -10.53 -25.81 -4.74
N SER A 118 -10.46 -26.37 -5.95
CA SER A 118 -10.84 -27.75 -6.29
C SER A 118 -10.33 -28.84 -5.34
N THR A 119 -9.12 -28.66 -4.78
CA THR A 119 -8.54 -29.51 -3.75
C THR A 119 -8.43 -28.71 -2.46
N ARG A 120 -8.92 -29.28 -1.34
CA ARG A 120 -8.92 -28.62 -0.03
C ARG A 120 -7.71 -29.03 0.81
N ASN A 121 -7.26 -28.11 1.66
CA ASN A 121 -6.36 -28.42 2.75
C ASN A 121 -6.98 -29.42 3.76
N PRO A 122 -6.18 -30.11 4.58
CA PRO A 122 -6.69 -31.11 5.54
C PRO A 122 -7.72 -30.60 6.55
N SER A 123 -7.74 -29.29 6.83
CA SER A 123 -8.75 -28.64 7.68
C SER A 123 -10.11 -28.42 7.00
N GLY A 124 -10.18 -28.57 5.67
CA GLY A 124 -11.35 -28.27 4.85
C GLY A 124 -11.69 -26.77 4.68
N ALA A 125 -11.05 -25.87 5.43
CA ALA A 125 -11.38 -24.44 5.52
C ALA A 125 -10.80 -23.58 4.39
N SER A 126 -9.80 -24.08 3.65
CA SER A 126 -9.16 -23.38 2.52
C SER A 126 -8.75 -24.36 1.42
N GLY A 127 -8.49 -23.84 0.22
CA GLY A 127 -8.00 -24.62 -0.92
C GLY A 127 -6.49 -24.80 -0.84
N SER A 128 -6.00 -25.99 -1.20
CA SER A 128 -4.59 -26.25 -1.46
C SER A 128 -4.21 -26.01 -2.93
N TRP A 129 -5.15 -26.26 -3.85
CA TRP A 129 -4.99 -26.03 -5.30
C TRP A 129 -6.34 -25.89 -6.02
N ASP A 130 -6.45 -25.00 -7.01
CA ASP A 130 -7.61 -24.94 -7.93
C ASP A 130 -7.32 -25.42 -9.37
N SER A 131 -8.28 -26.14 -9.96
CA SER A 131 -8.17 -26.71 -11.30
C SER A 131 -8.49 -25.78 -12.46
N VAL A 132 -9.06 -24.59 -12.21
CA VAL A 132 -9.47 -23.62 -13.23
C VAL A 132 -8.55 -22.40 -13.21
N TYR A 133 -8.20 -21.89 -12.03
CA TYR A 133 -7.23 -20.80 -11.90
C TYR A 133 -5.79 -21.30 -11.72
N MET A 134 -5.57 -22.60 -11.51
CA MET A 134 -4.25 -23.24 -11.35
C MET A 134 -3.39 -22.63 -10.22
N ASP A 135 -4.03 -21.93 -9.28
CA ASP A 135 -3.37 -21.34 -8.11
C ASP A 135 -3.14 -22.39 -7.02
N PHE A 136 -2.09 -22.17 -6.24
CA PHE A 136 -1.75 -22.95 -5.06
C PHE A 136 -1.94 -22.11 -3.78
N ASP A 137 -2.05 -22.76 -2.62
CA ASP A 137 -2.16 -22.08 -1.32
C ASP A 137 -0.98 -21.13 -1.08
N GLY A 138 -1.27 -19.83 -1.02
CA GLY A 138 -0.31 -18.77 -0.75
C GLY A 138 -0.13 -18.42 0.72
N SER A 139 -0.95 -18.97 1.63
CA SER A 139 -1.02 -18.54 3.04
C SER A 139 0.31 -18.68 3.81
N LYS A 140 1.21 -19.57 3.38
CA LYS A 140 2.58 -19.69 3.92
C LYS A 140 3.69 -19.21 3.00
N SER A 141 3.41 -18.83 1.75
CA SER A 141 4.46 -18.57 0.76
C SER A 141 5.36 -17.40 1.15
N ILE A 142 6.63 -17.53 0.79
CA ILE A 142 7.57 -16.42 0.71
C ILE A 142 8.00 -16.35 -0.75
N ARG A 143 7.72 -15.23 -1.41
CA ARG A 143 8.04 -15.04 -2.84
C ARG A 143 9.07 -13.93 -2.99
N ILE A 144 10.11 -14.16 -3.79
CA ILE A 144 11.24 -13.23 -3.93
C ILE A 144 11.51 -12.98 -5.42
N LEU A 145 11.90 -11.75 -5.77
CA LEU A 145 12.58 -11.45 -7.04
C LEU A 145 13.64 -10.37 -6.88
N ASP A 146 14.62 -10.38 -7.78
CA ASP A 146 15.59 -9.31 -7.97
C ASP A 146 15.11 -8.40 -9.12
N PRO A 147 14.89 -7.09 -8.90
CA PRO A 147 14.42 -6.18 -9.95
C PRO A 147 15.41 -6.03 -11.12
N CYS A 148 14.94 -6.29 -12.34
CA CYS A 148 15.77 -6.27 -13.56
C CYS A 148 15.38 -5.15 -14.52
N THR A 149 16.37 -4.64 -15.26
CA THR A 149 16.18 -3.71 -16.37
C THR A 149 15.59 -4.42 -17.60
N SER A 150 15.01 -3.66 -18.53
CA SER A 150 14.28 -4.19 -19.70
C SER A 150 15.13 -5.05 -20.65
N ASP A 151 16.46 -4.91 -20.63
CA ASP A 151 17.41 -5.76 -21.38
C ASP A 151 17.69 -7.12 -20.70
N GLN A 152 17.46 -7.21 -19.39
CA GLN A 152 17.73 -8.41 -18.58
C GLN A 152 16.47 -9.23 -18.28
N PHE A 153 15.31 -8.57 -18.15
CA PHE A 153 14.08 -9.12 -17.57
C PHE A 153 13.68 -10.52 -18.11
N SER A 154 13.51 -10.66 -19.42
CA SER A 154 13.09 -11.93 -20.05
C SER A 154 14.25 -12.93 -20.25
N SER A 155 15.47 -12.59 -19.84
CA SER A 155 16.69 -13.40 -20.05
C SER A 155 17.19 -14.14 -18.80
N SER A 156 16.66 -13.81 -17.62
CA SER A 156 17.24 -14.14 -16.32
C SER A 156 16.16 -14.58 -15.32
N SER A 157 16.33 -15.76 -14.71
CA SER A 157 15.33 -16.34 -13.80
C SER A 157 15.15 -15.55 -12.50
N GLN A 158 16.18 -14.85 -12.03
CA GLN A 158 16.08 -14.03 -10.80
C GLN A 158 15.18 -12.79 -10.98
N CYS A 159 14.87 -12.41 -12.23
CA CYS A 159 13.92 -11.34 -12.57
C CYS A 159 12.45 -11.74 -12.41
N GLN A 160 12.18 -13.03 -12.20
CA GLN A 160 10.86 -13.63 -12.06
C GLN A 160 10.63 -14.04 -10.60
N TRP A 161 9.37 -14.23 -10.21
CA TRP A 161 9.05 -14.65 -8.85
C TRP A 161 9.55 -16.08 -8.57
N PHE A 162 10.48 -16.20 -7.63
CA PHE A 162 10.69 -17.46 -6.92
C PHE A 162 9.52 -17.66 -5.97
N ASP A 163 8.57 -18.51 -6.34
CA ASP A 163 7.35 -18.84 -5.57
C ASP A 163 7.24 -20.35 -5.43
N GLN A 164 7.90 -20.91 -4.40
CA GLN A 164 8.02 -22.35 -4.14
C GLN A 164 7.90 -22.62 -2.62
N PRO A 165 6.69 -22.70 -2.06
CA PRO A 165 6.50 -22.83 -0.61
C PRO A 165 7.10 -24.11 0.00
N ASP A 166 7.22 -25.20 -0.78
CA ASP A 166 7.90 -26.43 -0.34
C ASP A 166 9.42 -26.26 -0.10
N VAL A 167 10.01 -25.17 -0.60
CA VAL A 167 11.43 -24.83 -0.45
C VAL A 167 11.62 -23.65 0.50
N LEU A 168 10.73 -22.65 0.46
CA LEU A 168 10.78 -21.47 1.31
C LEU A 168 9.38 -21.01 1.73
N SER A 169 9.04 -21.21 3.02
CA SER A 169 7.78 -20.78 3.60
C SER A 169 7.96 -20.04 4.91
N MET A 170 6.94 -19.29 5.31
CA MET A 170 6.72 -18.90 6.69
C MET A 170 6.41 -20.13 7.56
N GLN A 171 6.56 -19.98 8.87
CA GLN A 171 6.17 -20.99 9.85
C GLN A 171 4.65 -20.99 10.06
N LYS A 172 4.00 -19.81 10.06
CA LYS A 172 2.54 -19.66 10.18
C LYS A 172 1.84 -19.40 8.84
N GLN A 173 0.52 -19.56 8.83
CA GLN A 173 -0.36 -19.08 7.77
C GLN A 173 -0.72 -17.62 8.06
N ARG A 174 -0.57 -16.72 7.08
CA ARG A 174 -0.85 -15.28 7.25
C ARG A 174 -1.50 -14.68 6.01
N TRP A 175 -2.59 -13.97 6.28
CA TRP A 175 -3.37 -13.13 5.37
C TRP A 175 -3.63 -11.82 6.13
N TYR A 176 -3.37 -10.65 5.54
CA TYR A 176 -3.29 -9.35 6.25
C TYR A 176 -2.24 -9.26 7.39
N SER A 177 -1.09 -9.96 7.29
CA SER A 177 0.04 -9.70 8.19
C SER A 177 0.67 -8.33 7.92
N ALA A 178 1.17 -7.64 8.94
CA ALA A 178 2.10 -6.54 8.75
C ALA A 178 3.52 -7.06 8.47
N ALA A 179 4.37 -6.26 7.83
CA ALA A 179 5.79 -6.51 7.68
C ALA A 179 6.55 -5.18 7.89
N GLU A 180 7.58 -5.18 8.74
CA GLU A 180 8.49 -4.04 8.92
C GLU A 180 9.95 -4.49 8.90
N MET A 181 10.80 -3.68 8.27
CA MET A 181 12.23 -3.93 8.20
C MET A 181 12.93 -3.46 9.48
N LEU A 182 13.87 -4.25 10.01
CA LEU A 182 14.71 -3.89 11.16
C LEU A 182 16.05 -3.29 10.69
N GLY A 183 16.78 -2.63 11.61
CA GLY A 183 18.04 -1.94 11.30
C GLY A 183 19.19 -2.86 10.86
N ASP A 184 19.07 -4.17 11.07
CA ASP A 184 20.01 -5.18 10.56
C ASP A 184 19.62 -5.74 9.19
N GLY A 185 18.47 -5.37 8.62
CA GLY A 185 17.99 -5.92 7.35
C GLY A 185 17.17 -7.20 7.45
N THR A 186 16.83 -7.67 8.67
CA THR A 186 15.78 -8.68 8.86
C THR A 186 14.39 -8.05 8.79
N VAL A 187 13.41 -8.76 8.26
CA VAL A 187 12.00 -8.36 8.25
C VAL A 187 11.27 -9.07 9.37
N VAL A 188 10.52 -8.34 10.19
CA VAL A 188 9.59 -8.92 11.17
C VAL A 188 8.19 -8.96 10.57
N ILE A 189 7.55 -10.13 10.64
CA ILE A 189 6.22 -10.41 10.07
C ILE A 189 5.25 -10.59 11.23
N ILE A 190 4.20 -9.77 11.28
CA ILE A 190 3.35 -9.62 12.48
C ILE A 190 1.89 -9.92 12.16
N GLY A 191 1.26 -10.76 12.98
CA GLY A 191 -0.18 -10.92 13.03
C GLY A 191 -0.82 -11.50 11.76
N GLY A 192 -2.07 -11.10 11.53
CA GLY A 192 -2.90 -11.50 10.39
C GLY A 192 -3.96 -12.54 10.75
N PHE A 193 -4.48 -13.17 9.70
CA PHE A 193 -5.52 -14.19 9.71
C PHE A 193 -4.91 -15.50 9.19
N VAL A 194 -5.51 -16.63 9.57
CA VAL A 194 -5.17 -17.95 9.04
C VAL A 194 -5.84 -18.19 7.67
N ASN A 195 -6.94 -17.50 7.38
CA ASN A 195 -7.75 -17.60 6.16
C ASN A 195 -8.56 -16.30 5.91
N GLY A 196 -9.20 -16.17 4.74
CA GLY A 196 -9.90 -14.95 4.32
C GLY A 196 -11.23 -14.64 5.04
N GLY A 197 -11.42 -13.38 5.46
CA GLY A 197 -12.62 -12.85 6.16
C GLY A 197 -12.64 -11.30 6.24
N TYR A 198 -13.73 -10.71 6.73
CA TYR A 198 -13.88 -9.24 6.87
C TYR A 198 -13.14 -8.66 8.09
N ILE A 199 -13.22 -9.32 9.25
CA ILE A 199 -12.42 -9.01 10.46
C ILE A 199 -12.00 -10.32 11.14
N ASN A 200 -10.85 -10.40 11.80
CA ASN A 200 -10.37 -11.66 12.40
C ASN A 200 -11.03 -11.97 13.75
N ARG A 201 -12.36 -11.87 13.80
CA ARG A 201 -13.16 -12.01 15.02
C ARG A 201 -14.55 -12.56 14.75
N ASN A 202 -14.96 -13.50 15.60
CA ASN A 202 -16.35 -13.97 15.68
C ASN A 202 -17.10 -13.24 16.81
N THR A 203 -18.40 -13.05 16.64
CA THR A 203 -19.25 -12.28 17.57
C THR A 203 -20.35 -13.20 18.15
N PRO A 204 -20.46 -13.34 19.49
CA PRO A 204 -19.68 -12.69 20.54
C PRO A 204 -18.22 -13.14 20.60
N ASN A 205 -17.32 -12.21 20.97
CA ASN A 205 -15.87 -12.44 20.99
C ASN A 205 -15.42 -13.24 22.23
N ASN A 206 -15.76 -14.53 22.24
CA ASN A 206 -15.45 -15.45 23.33
C ASN A 206 -14.01 -15.98 23.29
N ASP A 207 -13.30 -15.82 22.16
CA ASP A 207 -11.88 -16.11 21.99
C ASP A 207 -11.20 -14.93 21.28
N PRO A 208 -10.73 -13.92 22.04
CA PRO A 208 -10.05 -12.78 21.46
C PRO A 208 -8.63 -13.10 20.95
N THR A 209 -8.08 -14.28 21.24
CA THR A 209 -6.70 -14.64 20.89
C THR A 209 -6.61 -15.31 19.52
N THR A 210 -7.42 -16.35 19.27
CA THR A 210 -7.41 -17.06 17.97
C THR A 210 -8.72 -16.95 17.20
N SER A 211 -9.78 -16.41 17.83
CA SER A 211 -11.14 -16.34 17.29
C SER A 211 -11.65 -17.63 16.65
N GLY A 212 -11.34 -18.77 17.29
CA GLY A 212 -11.67 -20.11 16.79
C GLY A 212 -10.67 -20.66 15.78
N GLY A 213 -9.42 -20.17 15.79
CA GLY A 213 -8.36 -20.55 14.84
C GLY A 213 -8.32 -19.72 13.54
N ALA A 214 -9.07 -18.62 13.46
CA ALA A 214 -9.12 -17.73 12.30
C ALA A 214 -8.11 -16.57 12.37
N ALA A 215 -7.68 -16.18 13.57
CA ALA A 215 -6.64 -15.16 13.80
C ALA A 215 -5.27 -15.82 14.06
N GLU A 216 -4.19 -15.19 13.58
CA GLU A 216 -2.81 -15.61 13.83
C GLU A 216 -2.11 -14.57 14.73
N PRO A 217 -2.14 -14.74 16.06
CA PRO A 217 -1.70 -13.71 17.02
C PRO A 217 -0.18 -13.72 17.28
N THR A 218 0.63 -14.32 16.41
CA THR A 218 2.10 -14.40 16.57
C THR A 218 2.87 -13.47 15.64
N TYR A 219 4.17 -13.32 15.90
CA TYR A 219 5.14 -12.79 14.96
C TYR A 219 6.25 -13.79 14.64
N GLU A 220 6.93 -13.59 13.51
CA GLU A 220 8.11 -14.33 13.09
C GLU A 220 9.06 -13.46 12.25
N PHE A 221 10.20 -14.02 11.81
CA PHE A 221 11.25 -13.27 11.11
C PHE A 221 11.58 -13.88 9.75
N TYR A 222 11.96 -13.01 8.81
CA TYR A 222 12.61 -13.38 7.57
C TYR A 222 13.95 -12.63 7.38
N PRO A 223 15.07 -13.33 7.09
CA PRO A 223 15.24 -14.78 7.12
C PRO A 223 14.94 -15.36 8.52
N SER A 224 14.57 -16.64 8.58
CA SER A 224 14.24 -17.28 9.88
C SER A 224 15.47 -17.33 10.79
N ASN A 225 15.31 -16.86 12.02
CA ASN A 225 16.31 -16.92 13.09
C ASN A 225 16.23 -18.22 13.91
N GLY A 226 15.47 -19.22 13.44
CA GLY A 226 15.27 -20.50 14.11
C GLY A 226 14.37 -20.46 15.36
N GLN A 227 13.77 -19.31 15.69
CA GLN A 227 12.81 -19.21 16.78
C GLN A 227 11.41 -19.65 16.33
N VAL A 228 10.69 -20.35 17.21
CA VAL A 228 9.26 -20.64 17.05
C VAL A 228 8.47 -19.32 17.16
N PRO A 229 7.46 -19.07 16.29
CA PRO A 229 6.68 -17.84 16.33
C PRO A 229 6.02 -17.60 17.69
N GLN A 230 6.26 -16.44 18.29
CA GLN A 230 5.77 -16.12 19.63
C GLN A 230 4.49 -15.27 19.57
N GLN A 231 3.58 -15.48 20.52
CA GLN A 231 2.35 -14.69 20.63
C GLN A 231 2.66 -13.25 21.10
N MET A 232 1.92 -12.28 20.55
CA MET A 232 1.88 -10.90 21.01
C MET A 232 0.59 -10.69 21.81
N ALA A 233 0.70 -10.22 23.05
CA ALA A 233 -0.48 -9.94 23.88
C ALA A 233 -1.27 -8.74 23.33
N PHE A 234 -0.59 -7.80 22.67
CA PHE A 234 -1.19 -6.71 21.91
C PHE A 234 -2.16 -7.18 20.81
N LEU A 235 -1.89 -8.32 20.15
CA LEU A 235 -2.81 -8.86 19.14
C LEU A 235 -4.06 -9.49 19.78
N THR A 236 -3.96 -10.01 21.01
CA THR A 236 -5.15 -10.35 21.82
C THR A 236 -5.91 -9.09 22.28
N LYS A 237 -5.20 -8.04 22.69
CA LYS A 237 -5.78 -6.74 23.12
C LYS A 237 -6.58 -6.06 21.99
N THR A 238 -6.12 -6.17 20.75
CA THR A 238 -6.67 -5.50 19.56
C THR A 238 -7.63 -6.37 18.72
N SER A 239 -8.09 -7.49 19.28
CA SER A 239 -8.89 -8.54 18.65
C SER A 239 -9.99 -8.06 17.68
N GLY A 240 -9.92 -8.53 16.43
CA GLY A 240 -10.84 -8.21 15.34
C GLY A 240 -10.37 -7.06 14.45
N LEU A 241 -9.62 -6.10 14.98
CA LEU A 241 -9.18 -4.92 14.24
C LEU A 241 -7.66 -4.81 14.26
N ASN A 242 -6.95 -5.86 13.84
CA ASN A 242 -5.47 -5.85 13.75
C ASN A 242 -4.89 -6.44 12.45
N ALA A 243 -5.73 -6.53 11.43
CA ALA A 243 -5.31 -6.67 10.03
C ALA A 243 -4.33 -5.54 9.64
N TYR A 244 -3.17 -5.90 9.08
CA TYR A 244 -2.10 -4.95 8.74
C TYR A 244 -1.82 -3.91 9.84
N ALA A 245 -1.46 -4.36 11.04
CA ALA A 245 -1.04 -3.46 12.12
C ALA A 245 0.01 -2.42 11.64
N HIS A 246 -0.22 -1.14 11.94
CA HIS A 246 0.67 -0.06 11.55
C HIS A 246 2.00 -0.20 12.27
N THR A 247 3.07 -0.45 11.52
CA THR A 247 4.39 -0.82 12.04
C THR A 247 5.43 0.16 11.54
N PHE A 248 6.28 0.65 12.45
CA PHE A 248 7.38 1.55 12.11
C PHE A 248 8.58 1.32 13.05
N LEU A 249 9.75 1.03 12.51
CA LEU A 249 11.00 0.93 13.27
C LEU A 249 11.42 2.31 13.81
N MET A 250 11.55 2.40 15.13
CA MET A 250 12.00 3.57 15.88
C MET A 250 13.51 3.54 16.14
N SER A 251 14.06 4.69 16.52
CA SER A 251 15.50 4.97 16.59
C SER A 251 16.27 4.01 17.52
N SER A 252 15.62 3.58 18.61
CA SER A 252 16.16 2.61 19.57
C SER A 252 16.33 1.18 19.03
N GLY A 253 15.64 0.84 17.93
CA GLY A 253 15.47 -0.53 17.45
C GLY A 253 14.19 -1.22 17.95
N ASN A 254 13.40 -0.55 18.79
CA ASN A 254 12.01 -0.92 19.03
C ASN A 254 11.15 -0.59 17.79
N VAL A 255 9.99 -1.24 17.68
CA VAL A 255 9.00 -1.01 16.62
C VAL A 255 7.75 -0.42 17.26
N PHE A 256 7.30 0.73 16.76
CA PHE A 256 5.95 1.24 17.04
C PHE A 256 4.93 0.31 16.39
N VAL A 257 3.87 -0.05 17.11
CA VAL A 257 2.76 -0.85 16.60
C VAL A 257 1.42 -0.20 16.99
N GLN A 258 0.54 0.03 16.01
CA GLN A 258 -0.85 0.46 16.25
C GLN A 258 -1.84 -0.47 15.54
N ALA A 259 -2.88 -0.86 16.27
CA ALA A 259 -4.02 -1.62 15.76
C ALA A 259 -5.26 -1.36 16.62
N ASN A 260 -6.45 -1.55 16.05
CA ASN A 260 -7.72 -1.09 16.60
C ASN A 260 -7.60 0.43 16.88
N TYR A 261 -7.87 0.89 18.10
CA TYR A 261 -7.47 2.20 18.59
C TYR A 261 -6.22 2.17 19.50
N SER A 262 -5.65 1.01 19.81
CA SER A 262 -4.53 0.88 20.75
C SER A 262 -3.16 0.97 20.09
N THR A 263 -2.19 1.43 20.87
CA THR A 263 -0.84 1.78 20.41
C THR A 263 0.21 1.27 21.39
N MET A 264 1.34 0.79 20.91
CA MET A 264 2.47 0.38 21.74
C MET A 264 3.83 0.66 21.09
N LEU A 265 4.87 0.65 21.91
CA LEU A 265 6.27 0.49 21.51
C LEU A 265 6.72 -0.93 21.91
N TRP A 266 7.25 -1.68 20.97
CA TRP A 266 7.53 -3.12 21.14
C TRP A 266 8.97 -3.47 20.79
N ASN A 267 9.60 -4.33 21.60
CA ASN A 267 10.93 -4.85 21.31
C ASN A 267 10.82 -6.24 20.64
N PRO A 268 11.14 -6.38 19.33
CA PRO A 268 10.99 -7.66 18.62
C PRO A 268 11.93 -8.76 19.13
N THR A 269 13.06 -8.40 19.73
CA THR A 269 14.08 -9.35 20.22
C THR A 269 13.70 -9.99 21.56
N THR A 270 13.05 -9.23 22.45
CA THR A 270 12.65 -9.71 23.79
C THR A 270 11.14 -9.95 23.96
N ASN A 271 10.35 -9.64 22.92
CA ASN A 271 8.89 -9.61 22.94
C ASN A 271 8.31 -8.70 24.05
N ASN A 272 9.02 -7.63 24.41
CA ASN A 272 8.57 -6.70 25.44
C ASN A 272 7.63 -5.65 24.84
N GLU A 273 6.36 -5.68 25.24
CA GLU A 273 5.31 -4.74 24.83
C GLU A 273 5.18 -3.60 25.85
N THR A 274 5.28 -2.34 25.39
CA THR A 274 5.09 -1.14 26.22
C THR A 274 3.93 -0.32 25.66
N ASP A 275 2.79 -0.32 26.36
CA ASP A 275 1.61 0.46 25.97
C ASP A 275 1.92 1.96 25.86
N LEU A 276 1.46 2.56 24.77
CA LEU A 276 1.39 4.01 24.55
C LEU A 276 -0.08 4.45 24.66
N PRO A 277 -0.40 5.76 24.68
CA PRO A 277 -1.78 6.21 24.72
C PRO A 277 -2.62 5.68 23.55
N ASP A 278 -3.89 5.35 23.82
CA ASP A 278 -4.85 5.01 22.78
C ASP A 278 -5.14 6.20 21.85
N MET A 279 -5.51 5.90 20.60
CA MET A 279 -5.88 6.86 19.56
C MET A 279 -7.06 7.74 20.00
N PRO A 280 -6.92 9.08 19.97
CA PRO A 280 -8.01 10.00 20.29
C PRO A 280 -9.28 9.73 19.49
N GLY A 281 -10.43 9.84 20.15
CA GLY A 281 -11.74 9.54 19.55
C GLY A 281 -11.99 8.07 19.21
N GLN A 282 -11.05 7.16 19.50
CA GLN A 282 -11.09 5.74 19.10
C GLN A 282 -11.23 5.54 17.58
N VAL A 283 -10.77 6.52 16.77
CA VAL A 283 -10.85 6.47 15.30
C VAL A 283 -9.91 5.37 14.78
N ILE A 284 -10.49 4.26 14.32
CA ILE A 284 -9.77 3.11 13.78
C ILE A 284 -9.09 3.52 12.47
N ARG A 285 -7.80 3.16 12.34
CA ARG A 285 -6.99 3.46 11.14
C ARG A 285 -6.58 2.21 10.37
N VAL A 286 -6.34 1.07 11.02
CA VAL A 286 -6.02 -0.20 10.36
C VAL A 286 -7.19 -0.69 9.49
N TYR A 287 -6.94 -1.70 8.65
CA TYR A 287 -8.02 -2.38 7.93
C TYR A 287 -9.06 -2.95 8.93
N PRO A 288 -10.38 -2.88 8.62
CA PRO A 288 -10.96 -2.40 7.37
C PRO A 288 -11.22 -0.87 7.33
N ALA A 289 -11.03 -0.13 8.42
CA ALA A 289 -11.21 1.33 8.46
C ALA A 289 -10.29 2.07 7.46
N SER A 290 -9.03 1.63 7.38
CA SER A 290 -8.04 2.03 6.36
C SER A 290 -7.82 3.54 6.24
N GLY A 291 -7.46 4.19 7.36
CA GLY A 291 -6.98 5.55 7.36
C GLY A 291 -5.57 5.67 6.76
N GLY A 292 -5.24 6.83 6.21
CA GLY A 292 -3.91 7.10 5.68
C GLY A 292 -2.91 7.34 6.81
N VAL A 293 -1.79 6.60 6.78
CA VAL A 293 -0.74 6.65 7.80
C VAL A 293 0.63 6.82 7.16
N ALA A 294 1.48 7.65 7.76
CA ALA A 294 2.86 7.86 7.32
C ALA A 294 3.78 8.28 8.48
N MET A 295 5.06 7.94 8.38
CA MET A 295 6.12 8.64 9.12
C MET A 295 6.38 9.99 8.45
N LEU A 296 6.44 11.07 9.24
CA LEU A 296 6.77 12.39 8.72
C LEU A 296 8.25 12.46 8.29
N PRO A 297 8.63 13.43 7.43
CA PRO A 297 10.02 13.61 6.98
C PRO A 297 11.02 13.67 8.14
N LEU A 298 12.06 12.83 8.08
CA LEU A 298 13.18 12.91 9.00
C LEU A 298 14.16 13.96 8.46
N THR A 299 14.25 15.11 9.13
CA THR A 299 14.94 16.32 8.62
C THR A 299 16.03 16.83 9.58
N LEU A 300 16.86 17.74 9.09
CA LEU A 300 17.79 18.50 9.94
C LEU A 300 17.04 19.43 10.91
N ALA A 301 15.87 19.94 10.51
CA ALA A 301 15.09 20.90 11.28
C ALA A 301 14.38 20.26 12.49
N ASN A 302 13.95 19.00 12.38
CA ASN A 302 13.39 18.20 13.47
C ASN A 302 14.40 17.19 14.07
N ASN A 303 15.71 17.33 13.81
CA ASN A 303 16.76 16.46 14.33
C ASN A 303 16.50 14.94 14.07
N TYR A 304 15.88 14.62 12.94
CA TYR A 304 15.42 13.27 12.57
C TYR A 304 14.40 12.62 13.53
N GLU A 305 13.67 13.41 14.33
CA GLU A 305 12.65 12.92 15.26
C GLU A 305 11.49 12.22 14.51
N GLN A 306 11.13 11.02 14.98
CA GLN A 306 10.21 10.12 14.27
C GLN A 306 8.75 10.34 14.69
N THR A 307 8.15 11.43 14.21
CA THR A 307 6.70 11.65 14.33
C THR A 307 5.93 10.84 13.29
N LEU A 308 4.87 10.16 13.72
CA LEU A 308 3.91 9.44 12.88
C LEU A 308 2.62 10.26 12.74
N LEU A 309 2.03 10.28 11.54
CA LEU A 309 0.76 10.93 11.20
C LEU A 309 -0.30 9.87 10.86
N PHE A 310 -1.51 10.05 11.39
CA PHE A 310 -2.68 9.22 11.14
C PHE A 310 -3.85 10.12 10.73
N CYS A 311 -4.49 9.86 9.60
CA CYS A 311 -5.62 10.63 9.07
C CYS A 311 -6.69 9.72 8.48
N GLY A 312 -7.94 10.18 8.36
CA GLY A 312 -9.00 9.38 7.75
C GLY A 312 -9.45 8.19 8.61
N GLY A 313 -9.96 7.13 7.98
CA GLY A 313 -10.47 5.95 8.70
C GLY A 313 -11.88 6.15 9.24
N SER A 314 -12.24 5.47 10.34
CA SER A 314 -13.63 5.48 10.84
C SER A 314 -13.72 5.30 12.36
N ASP A 315 -14.70 5.96 12.97
CA ASP A 315 -15.08 5.89 14.39
C ASP A 315 -16.35 5.05 14.63
N MET A 316 -16.69 4.14 13.69
CA MET A 316 -17.84 3.24 13.84
C MET A 316 -17.86 2.55 15.21
N PRO A 317 -19.04 2.44 15.86
CA PRO A 317 -19.15 1.81 17.17
C PRO A 317 -18.78 0.31 17.09
N GLU A 318 -18.35 -0.24 18.23
CA GLU A 318 -17.80 -1.59 18.36
C GLU A 318 -18.69 -2.70 17.76
N ASP A 319 -20.02 -2.54 17.82
CA ASP A 319 -20.98 -3.49 17.27
C ASP A 319 -21.14 -3.38 15.73
N ALA A 320 -20.90 -2.22 15.13
CA ALA A 320 -21.02 -2.00 13.68
C ALA A 320 -19.98 -2.79 12.86
N TRP A 321 -18.80 -3.04 13.41
CA TRP A 321 -17.74 -3.84 12.77
C TRP A 321 -18.14 -5.31 12.54
N GLY A 322 -19.21 -5.80 13.18
CA GLY A 322 -19.82 -7.09 12.83
C GLY A 322 -18.98 -8.30 13.24
N ASN A 323 -18.64 -9.13 12.25
CA ASN A 323 -17.92 -10.39 12.44
C ASN A 323 -17.10 -10.77 11.19
N TYR A 324 -16.47 -11.94 11.26
CA TYR A 324 -15.67 -12.56 10.22
C TYR A 324 -16.27 -12.59 8.81
N SER A 325 -17.59 -12.61 8.66
CA SER A 325 -18.26 -12.67 7.36
C SER A 325 -18.61 -11.30 6.78
N TYR A 326 -19.00 -10.31 7.62
CA TYR A 326 -19.44 -8.97 7.17
C TYR A 326 -19.64 -7.98 8.34
N PRO A 327 -19.69 -6.65 8.06
CA PRO A 327 -20.12 -5.65 9.04
C PRO A 327 -21.62 -5.79 9.41
N ASN A 328 -21.98 -5.37 10.62
CA ASN A 328 -23.36 -5.38 11.08
C ASN A 328 -24.22 -4.26 10.48
N ILE A 329 -23.60 -3.19 9.96
CA ILE A 329 -24.31 -2.07 9.34
C ILE A 329 -23.98 -1.93 7.85
N ASN A 330 -24.78 -1.13 7.16
CA ASN A 330 -24.47 -0.58 5.85
C ASN A 330 -23.32 0.43 5.96
N THR A 331 -22.08 -0.06 5.92
CA THR A 331 -20.86 0.77 6.06
C THR A 331 -20.82 1.89 5.03
N TRP A 332 -21.27 1.64 3.80
CA TRP A 332 -21.33 2.64 2.73
C TRP A 332 -22.22 3.86 3.02
N ASP A 333 -23.07 3.82 4.05
CA ASP A 333 -23.89 4.93 4.53
C ASP A 333 -23.25 5.66 5.74
N TYR A 334 -22.15 5.14 6.31
CA TYR A 334 -21.44 5.69 7.47
C TYR A 334 -20.22 6.53 7.03
N PRO A 335 -20.08 7.80 7.47
CA PRO A 335 -19.01 8.68 7.01
C PRO A 335 -17.62 8.26 7.52
N ALA A 336 -16.60 8.42 6.67
CA ALA A 336 -15.21 8.34 7.09
C ALA A 336 -14.80 9.61 7.84
N SER A 337 -13.87 9.48 8.78
CA SER A 337 -13.43 10.60 9.62
C SER A 337 -12.57 11.61 8.83
N THR A 338 -12.67 12.89 9.18
CA THR A 338 -11.69 13.93 8.77
C THR A 338 -10.48 13.99 9.70
N ASP A 339 -10.55 13.32 10.84
CA ASP A 339 -9.62 13.54 11.95
C ASP A 339 -8.18 13.16 11.60
N CYS A 340 -7.23 14.05 11.92
CA CYS A 340 -5.80 13.77 11.89
C CYS A 340 -5.17 13.87 13.29
N GLN A 341 -4.25 12.95 13.60
CA GLN A 341 -3.46 12.90 14.83
C GLN A 341 -1.98 12.66 14.52
N ARG A 342 -1.09 13.31 15.27
CA ARG A 342 0.36 13.00 15.30
C ARG A 342 0.73 12.32 16.62
N ILE A 343 1.75 11.46 16.61
CA ILE A 343 2.45 10.99 17.82
C ILE A 343 3.95 10.86 17.53
N THR A 344 4.79 11.28 18.47
CA THR A 344 6.22 10.94 18.49
C THR A 344 6.41 9.81 19.52
N PRO A 345 6.73 8.57 19.12
CA PRO A 345 6.82 7.43 20.04
C PRO A 345 8.08 7.43 20.93
N GLU A 346 9.14 8.10 20.49
CA GLU A 346 10.39 8.29 21.22
C GLU A 346 10.78 9.80 21.20
N PRO A 347 10.16 10.66 22.03
CA PRO A 347 10.45 12.10 22.06
C PRO A 347 11.89 12.39 22.45
N ALA A 348 12.56 13.29 21.72
CA ALA A 348 13.97 13.61 21.92
C ALA A 348 14.27 14.43 23.19
N ASP A 349 13.25 14.79 23.97
CA ASP A 349 13.32 15.54 25.24
C ASP A 349 12.99 14.67 26.48
N ASP A 350 12.95 13.34 26.33
CA ASP A 350 12.53 12.36 27.34
C ASP A 350 11.08 12.58 27.88
N SER A 351 10.24 13.35 27.17
CA SER A 351 8.83 13.49 27.52
C SER A 351 8.02 12.21 27.25
N SER A 352 6.92 12.05 27.97
CA SER A 352 5.99 10.92 27.76
C SER A 352 5.34 11.03 26.38
N PRO A 353 5.36 9.99 25.52
CA PRO A 353 4.70 10.00 24.22
C PRO A 353 3.20 10.31 24.37
N GLN A 354 2.67 11.24 23.57
CA GLN A 354 1.25 11.63 23.54
C GLN A 354 0.77 11.80 22.10
N TYR A 355 -0.51 11.51 21.86
CA TYR A 355 -1.17 11.94 20.63
C TYR A 355 -1.48 13.44 20.68
N VAL A 356 -1.21 14.13 19.58
CA VAL A 356 -1.46 15.56 19.38
C VAL A 356 -2.37 15.74 18.17
N LYS A 357 -3.49 16.45 18.38
CA LYS A 357 -4.46 16.79 17.33
C LYS A 357 -3.78 17.62 16.23
N ASP A 358 -3.98 17.21 14.99
CA ASP A 358 -3.51 17.92 13.79
C ASP A 358 -4.70 18.44 12.96
N ASP A 359 -4.38 19.24 11.93
CA ASP A 359 -5.34 19.80 10.97
C ASP A 359 -6.23 18.71 10.36
N ASP A 360 -7.54 18.87 10.49
CA ASP A 360 -8.53 18.00 9.83
C ASP A 360 -8.37 17.99 8.31
N MET A 361 -8.59 16.83 7.70
CA MET A 361 -8.65 16.66 6.25
C MET A 361 -9.74 17.54 5.63
N LEU A 362 -9.52 17.96 4.38
CA LEU A 362 -10.49 18.75 3.59
C LEU A 362 -11.83 18.01 3.41
N GLU A 363 -11.76 16.69 3.32
CA GLU A 363 -12.90 15.78 3.35
C GLU A 363 -12.53 14.46 4.04
N GLY A 364 -13.52 13.77 4.63
CA GLY A 364 -13.31 12.48 5.29
C GLY A 364 -12.95 11.38 4.29
N ARG A 365 -12.07 10.44 4.66
CA ARG A 365 -11.50 9.47 3.71
C ARG A 365 -11.18 8.11 4.33
N THR A 366 -11.91 7.06 3.94
CA THR A 366 -11.50 5.66 4.10
C THR A 366 -10.69 5.23 2.88
N MET A 367 -9.70 4.36 3.05
CA MET A 367 -8.73 3.90 2.03
C MET A 367 -7.94 5.05 1.39
N GLY A 368 -7.74 6.14 2.14
CA GLY A 368 -6.85 7.24 1.75
C GLY A 368 -5.39 6.85 1.94
N GLN A 369 -4.54 7.11 0.95
CA GLN A 369 -3.16 6.65 0.92
C GLN A 369 -2.18 7.83 0.85
N PHE A 370 -1.20 7.86 1.75
CA PHE A 370 -0.16 8.89 1.79
C PHE A 370 1.09 8.48 0.99
N ILE A 371 1.41 9.26 -0.04
CA ILE A 371 2.66 9.17 -0.80
C ILE A 371 3.59 10.32 -0.38
N ILE A 372 4.77 10.02 0.18
CA ILE A 372 5.73 11.09 0.49
C ILE A 372 6.40 11.55 -0.81
N LEU A 373 6.32 12.85 -1.11
CA LEU A 373 6.96 13.46 -2.28
C LEU A 373 8.41 13.87 -1.96
N PRO A 374 9.31 14.00 -2.96
CA PRO A 374 10.69 14.43 -2.74
C PRO A 374 10.85 15.79 -2.04
N THR A 375 9.82 16.64 -2.07
CA THR A 375 9.76 17.93 -1.38
C THR A 375 9.51 17.82 0.14
N GLY A 376 9.35 16.62 0.69
CA GLY A 376 8.95 16.37 2.07
C GLY A 376 7.43 16.47 2.30
N LYS A 377 6.66 17.00 1.35
CA LYS A 377 5.20 17.08 1.44
C LYS A 377 4.55 15.73 1.15
N LEU A 378 3.42 15.45 1.77
CA LEU A 378 2.68 14.21 1.60
C LEU A 378 1.52 14.44 0.63
N LEU A 379 1.33 13.54 -0.33
CA LEU A 379 0.17 13.52 -1.21
C LEU A 379 -0.84 12.47 -0.72
N MET A 380 -2.07 12.89 -0.48
CA MET A 380 -3.22 12.02 -0.20
C MET A 380 -3.96 11.69 -1.50
N VAL A 381 -4.08 10.40 -1.81
CA VAL A 381 -4.83 9.86 -2.96
C VAL A 381 -5.76 8.72 -2.53
N ASN A 382 -6.56 8.21 -3.46
CA ASN A 382 -7.47 7.06 -3.30
C ASN A 382 -8.56 7.28 -2.22
N GLY A 383 -9.47 6.32 -2.09
CA GLY A 383 -10.45 6.26 -1.01
C GLY A 383 -11.85 6.79 -1.31
N GLY A 384 -12.71 6.67 -0.31
CA GLY A 384 -14.13 7.06 -0.34
C GLY A 384 -14.54 7.89 0.87
N LEU A 385 -15.61 8.69 0.70
CA LEU A 385 -16.21 9.52 1.76
C LEU A 385 -16.86 8.68 2.87
N ASN A 386 -17.33 7.46 2.54
CA ASN A 386 -18.11 6.62 3.46
C ASN A 386 -17.61 5.17 3.43
N GLY A 387 -17.73 4.50 4.58
CA GLY A 387 -17.55 3.05 4.74
C GLY A 387 -16.13 2.57 4.97
N THR A 388 -15.83 1.40 4.44
CA THR A 388 -14.62 0.62 4.77
C THR A 388 -14.03 -0.10 3.57
N ALA A 389 -12.78 -0.53 3.72
CA ALA A 389 -12.19 -1.58 2.90
C ALA A 389 -12.94 -2.92 3.05
N GLY A 390 -12.65 -3.84 2.13
CA GLY A 390 -13.32 -5.14 2.03
C GLY A 390 -14.46 -5.14 1.01
N TYR A 391 -15.04 -6.33 0.84
CA TYR A 391 -16.26 -6.57 0.06
C TYR A 391 -17.11 -7.62 0.78
N ALA A 392 -18.43 -7.61 0.55
CA ALA A 392 -19.35 -8.63 1.07
C ALA A 392 -20.56 -8.83 0.14
N THR A 393 -21.33 -9.89 0.34
CA THR A 393 -22.64 -10.09 -0.34
C THR A 393 -23.84 -9.76 0.56
N ALA A 394 -23.58 -9.28 1.78
CA ALA A 394 -24.58 -8.92 2.79
C ALA A 394 -23.96 -8.02 3.87
N THR A 395 -24.80 -7.39 4.68
CA THR A 395 -24.48 -6.81 6.00
C THR A 395 -25.51 -7.27 7.03
N GLY A 396 -25.29 -6.99 8.31
CA GLY A 396 -26.31 -7.22 9.35
C GLY A 396 -27.62 -6.41 9.17
N GLN A 397 -27.60 -5.36 8.33
CA GLN A 397 -28.78 -4.57 7.95
C GLN A 397 -29.37 -4.94 6.59
N THR A 398 -28.54 -5.39 5.64
CA THR A 398 -28.93 -5.71 4.26
C THR A 398 -28.51 -7.14 3.91
N SER A 399 -29.41 -8.10 4.13
CA SER A 399 -29.13 -9.54 3.93
C SER A 399 -29.45 -10.09 2.54
N ASP A 400 -30.10 -9.30 1.67
CA ASP A 400 -30.28 -9.61 0.25
C ASP A 400 -29.26 -8.81 -0.58
N PHE A 401 -28.38 -9.51 -1.29
CA PHE A 401 -27.41 -8.91 -2.21
C PHE A 401 -28.06 -7.97 -3.24
N ASN A 402 -29.28 -8.29 -3.71
CA ASN A 402 -30.01 -7.47 -4.68
C ASN A 402 -30.49 -6.12 -4.11
N ALA A 403 -30.38 -5.91 -2.79
CA ALA A 403 -30.66 -4.66 -2.11
C ALA A 403 -29.39 -3.85 -1.77
N MET A 404 -28.18 -4.37 -2.03
CA MET A 404 -26.94 -3.62 -1.87
C MET A 404 -26.77 -2.60 -3.02
N PRO A 405 -26.62 -1.30 -2.74
CA PRO A 405 -26.65 -0.26 -3.78
C PRO A 405 -25.38 -0.15 -4.64
N PHE A 406 -24.27 -0.79 -4.22
CA PHE A 406 -22.94 -0.67 -4.81
C PHE A 406 -22.32 -2.06 -5.10
N ASP A 407 -23.15 -3.03 -5.48
CA ASP A 407 -22.82 -4.45 -5.56
C ASP A 407 -22.14 -4.92 -4.27
N MET A 408 -20.91 -5.43 -4.33
CA MET A 408 -20.21 -5.99 -3.18
C MET A 408 -19.42 -4.96 -2.34
N SER A 409 -19.40 -3.68 -2.75
CA SER A 409 -18.57 -2.65 -2.12
C SER A 409 -19.06 -2.24 -0.73
N LEU A 410 -18.16 -2.27 0.25
CA LEU A 410 -18.39 -1.77 1.62
C LEU A 410 -18.11 -0.27 1.78
N ALA A 411 -17.85 0.45 0.69
CA ALA A 411 -17.60 1.89 0.66
C ALA A 411 -18.39 2.63 -0.44
N SER A 412 -18.60 3.93 -0.26
CA SER A 412 -19.22 4.82 -1.25
C SER A 412 -18.57 6.21 -1.32
N GLY A 413 -18.97 7.00 -2.32
CA GLY A 413 -18.48 8.36 -2.58
C GLY A 413 -16.97 8.44 -2.86
N PRO A 414 -16.46 7.88 -3.97
CA PRO A 414 -15.02 7.90 -4.26
C PRO A 414 -14.44 9.33 -4.34
N VAL A 415 -13.31 9.58 -3.68
CA VAL A 415 -12.71 10.91 -3.57
C VAL A 415 -11.58 11.10 -4.58
N GLY A 416 -11.97 11.31 -5.84
CA GLY A 416 -11.05 11.41 -6.99
C GLY A 416 -10.11 12.63 -6.99
N THR A 417 -10.30 13.62 -6.11
CA THR A 417 -9.41 14.79 -6.00
C THR A 417 -8.29 14.51 -4.98
N PRO A 418 -7.00 14.63 -5.35
CA PRO A 418 -5.89 14.56 -4.40
C PRO A 418 -5.80 15.81 -3.52
N ALA A 419 -5.20 15.66 -2.34
CA ALA A 419 -4.81 16.77 -1.49
C ALA A 419 -3.33 16.64 -1.12
N ILE A 420 -2.61 17.77 -1.05
CA ILE A 420 -1.28 17.82 -0.43
C ILE A 420 -1.43 18.21 1.04
N TYR A 421 -0.67 17.52 1.88
CA TYR A 421 -0.40 17.84 3.26
C TYR A 421 1.04 18.35 3.39
N ASP A 422 1.21 19.51 4.01
CA ASP A 422 2.47 20.20 4.23
C ASP A 422 2.82 20.14 5.73
N PRO A 423 3.75 19.27 6.17
CA PRO A 423 4.01 19.04 7.59
C PRO A 423 4.52 20.28 8.34
N ASP A 424 5.23 21.14 7.61
CA ASP A 424 5.91 22.35 8.10
C ASP A 424 5.04 23.61 8.04
N ALA A 425 3.87 23.54 7.38
CA ALA A 425 2.92 24.64 7.37
C ALA A 425 2.32 24.88 8.76
N PRO A 426 1.93 26.14 9.09
CA PRO A 426 1.21 26.45 10.31
C PRO A 426 -0.07 25.63 10.47
N ALA A 427 -0.42 25.27 11.70
CA ALA A 427 -1.71 24.64 11.99
C ALA A 427 -2.88 25.54 11.56
N GLY A 428 -3.94 24.92 11.03
CA GLY A 428 -5.02 25.55 10.28
C GLY A 428 -4.71 25.84 8.81
N SER A 429 -3.61 25.31 8.25
CA SER A 429 -3.20 25.56 6.86
C SER A 429 -2.39 24.43 6.19
N ARG A 430 -2.29 23.24 6.81
CA ARG A 430 -1.45 22.14 6.32
C ARG A 430 -2.01 21.44 5.09
N TRP A 431 -3.33 21.44 4.90
CA TRP A 431 -4.01 20.77 3.79
C TRP A 431 -4.35 21.70 2.63
N SER A 432 -4.11 21.25 1.40
CA SER A 432 -4.60 21.93 0.18
C SER A 432 -4.81 21.00 -1.01
N ASN A 433 -5.96 21.13 -1.68
CA ASN A 433 -6.25 20.58 -3.00
C ASN A 433 -6.24 21.67 -4.11
N ALA A 434 -5.69 22.86 -3.81
CA ALA A 434 -5.68 23.97 -4.76
C ALA A 434 -4.84 23.65 -6.01
N GLY A 435 -5.45 23.81 -7.19
CA GLY A 435 -4.84 23.48 -8.48
C GLY A 435 -4.89 21.98 -8.86
N MET A 436 -5.41 21.11 -7.99
CA MET A 436 -5.57 19.70 -8.29
C MET A 436 -6.83 19.45 -9.12
N SER A 437 -6.74 18.54 -10.08
CA SER A 437 -7.89 17.99 -10.81
C SER A 437 -8.47 16.76 -10.09
N THR A 438 -9.62 16.29 -10.57
CA THR A 438 -10.34 15.12 -10.06
C THR A 438 -10.22 13.97 -11.06
N SER A 439 -9.71 12.81 -10.62
CA SER A 439 -9.80 11.56 -11.39
C SER A 439 -11.27 11.12 -11.51
N ASN A 440 -11.61 10.52 -12.65
CA ASN A 440 -12.93 9.95 -12.90
C ASN A 440 -12.97 8.44 -12.61
N ILE A 441 -11.89 7.87 -12.03
CA ILE A 441 -11.79 6.45 -11.69
C ILE A 441 -12.00 6.27 -10.18
N ALA A 442 -12.95 5.41 -9.80
CA ALA A 442 -13.21 5.08 -8.41
C ALA A 442 -12.08 4.21 -7.84
N ARG A 443 -11.10 4.82 -7.17
CA ARG A 443 -10.01 4.13 -6.47
C ARG A 443 -10.43 3.79 -5.03
N LEU A 444 -11.09 2.66 -4.85
CA LEU A 444 -11.58 2.17 -3.55
C LEU A 444 -10.71 0.99 -3.08
N TYR A 445 -11.33 -0.04 -2.53
CA TYR A 445 -10.66 -1.24 -2.04
C TYR A 445 -9.85 -1.93 -3.15
N HIS A 446 -8.65 -2.41 -2.82
CA HIS A 446 -7.61 -2.87 -3.75
C HIS A 446 -7.04 -1.81 -4.72
N SER A 447 -7.22 -0.50 -4.47
CA SER A 447 -6.40 0.52 -5.14
C SER A 447 -5.06 0.71 -4.44
N SER A 448 -4.05 1.16 -5.19
CA SER A 448 -2.68 1.34 -4.73
C SER A 448 -1.98 2.46 -5.48
N ALA A 449 -0.97 3.08 -4.86
CA ALA A 449 -0.23 4.20 -5.43
C ALA A 449 1.22 4.29 -4.91
N LEU A 450 2.13 4.79 -5.76
CA LEU A 450 3.56 4.93 -5.47
C LEU A 450 4.17 6.17 -6.12
N LEU A 451 5.18 6.75 -5.46
CA LEU A 451 6.10 7.70 -6.08
C LEU A 451 7.00 6.99 -7.11
N LEU A 452 7.08 7.53 -8.32
CA LEU A 452 7.93 7.03 -9.40
C LEU A 452 9.35 7.67 -9.39
N PRO A 453 10.35 7.06 -10.07
CA PRO A 453 11.70 7.62 -10.21
C PRO A 453 11.73 9.02 -10.83
N ASP A 454 10.79 9.38 -11.70
CA ASP A 454 10.68 10.73 -12.26
C ASP A 454 10.00 11.74 -11.30
N ALA A 455 9.62 11.32 -10.08
CA ALA A 455 8.81 12.07 -9.10
C ALA A 455 7.33 12.30 -9.47
N SER A 456 6.79 11.67 -10.51
CA SER A 456 5.33 11.53 -10.65
C SER A 456 4.79 10.45 -9.70
N VAL A 457 3.47 10.23 -9.67
CA VAL A 457 2.82 9.22 -8.82
C VAL A 457 1.94 8.30 -9.67
N ILE A 458 2.28 7.01 -9.74
CA ILE A 458 1.41 6.00 -10.35
C ILE A 458 0.26 5.65 -9.40
N ILE A 459 -0.94 5.48 -9.95
CA ILE A 459 -2.15 5.06 -9.24
C ILE A 459 -2.84 3.97 -10.06
N ALA A 460 -3.09 2.81 -9.45
CA ALA A 460 -3.63 1.63 -10.13
C ALA A 460 -4.58 0.81 -9.24
N GLY A 461 -5.09 -0.29 -9.77
CA GLY A 461 -6.03 -1.18 -9.08
C GLY A 461 -7.39 -0.52 -8.79
N SER A 462 -8.04 -1.02 -7.74
CA SER A 462 -9.46 -0.90 -7.37
C SER A 462 -10.27 -2.11 -7.85
N ASN A 463 -10.63 -2.99 -6.92
CA ASN A 463 -11.49 -4.15 -7.16
C ASN A 463 -12.28 -4.54 -5.89
N PRO A 464 -13.39 -3.83 -5.58
CA PRO A 464 -14.27 -4.15 -4.46
C PRO A 464 -15.22 -5.33 -4.75
N ASN A 465 -14.73 -6.36 -5.46
CA ASN A 465 -15.49 -7.54 -5.88
C ASN A 465 -14.75 -8.82 -5.49
N VAL A 466 -15.47 -9.94 -5.34
CA VAL A 466 -14.88 -11.24 -4.99
C VAL A 466 -14.01 -11.84 -6.11
N ASP A 467 -14.37 -11.56 -7.36
CA ASP A 467 -13.72 -12.00 -8.60
C ASP A 467 -13.95 -10.88 -9.66
N VAL A 468 -13.38 -11.02 -10.86
CA VAL A 468 -13.39 -9.99 -11.90
C VAL A 468 -14.81 -9.63 -12.30
N ASN A 469 -15.20 -8.37 -12.07
CA ASN A 469 -16.48 -7.83 -12.49
C ASN A 469 -16.29 -6.46 -13.15
N LEU A 470 -16.22 -6.46 -14.48
CA LEU A 470 -16.12 -5.24 -15.30
C LEU A 470 -17.47 -4.51 -15.48
N THR A 471 -18.53 -4.98 -14.81
CA THR A 471 -19.91 -4.48 -14.95
C THR A 471 -20.57 -4.05 -13.63
N ALA A 472 -19.90 -4.23 -12.49
CA ALA A 472 -20.34 -3.70 -11.19
C ALA A 472 -20.38 -2.17 -11.18
N PHE A 473 -21.10 -1.61 -10.21
CA PHE A 473 -21.13 -0.17 -9.90
C PHE A 473 -19.71 0.40 -9.67
N PHE A 474 -18.88 -0.36 -8.97
CA PHE A 474 -17.44 -0.13 -8.85
C PHE A 474 -16.69 -1.33 -9.47
N PRO A 475 -16.40 -1.28 -10.79
CA PRO A 475 -15.85 -2.43 -11.51
C PRO A 475 -14.37 -2.63 -11.21
N THR A 476 -13.90 -3.86 -11.38
CA THR A 476 -12.47 -4.23 -11.37
C THR A 476 -11.68 -3.34 -12.34
N GLN A 477 -10.64 -2.66 -11.85
CA GLN A 477 -9.87 -1.69 -12.63
C GLN A 477 -8.48 -2.18 -13.00
N TYR A 478 -8.27 -2.29 -14.31
CA TYR A 478 -6.96 -2.48 -14.96
C TYR A 478 -6.38 -1.18 -15.51
N LYS A 479 -7.06 -0.03 -15.41
CA LYS A 479 -6.49 1.23 -15.89
C LYS A 479 -5.57 1.85 -14.83
N ALA A 480 -4.33 2.15 -15.20
CA ALA A 480 -3.45 3.01 -14.42
C ALA A 480 -3.64 4.50 -14.79
N GLU A 481 -3.33 5.37 -13.84
CA GLU A 481 -3.21 6.82 -14.02
C GLU A 481 -1.87 7.27 -13.46
N ILE A 482 -1.26 8.28 -14.09
CA ILE A 482 -0.06 8.94 -13.56
C ILE A 482 -0.47 10.36 -13.14
N PHE A 483 -0.38 10.65 -11.84
CA PHE A 483 -0.59 11.98 -11.30
C PHE A 483 0.73 12.76 -11.27
N TYR A 484 0.69 14.01 -11.72
CA TYR A 484 1.85 14.91 -11.76
C TYR A 484 1.70 16.01 -10.69
N PRO A 485 2.43 15.96 -9.56
CA PRO A 485 2.33 16.97 -8.51
C PRO A 485 2.72 18.39 -8.98
N PRO A 486 2.37 19.45 -8.22
CA PRO A 486 2.51 20.85 -8.66
C PRO A 486 3.90 21.29 -9.15
N TYR A 487 4.99 20.64 -8.72
CA TYR A 487 6.34 20.96 -9.20
C TYR A 487 6.60 20.59 -10.67
N PHE A 488 5.75 19.79 -11.32
CA PHE A 488 5.77 19.60 -12.78
C PHE A 488 5.35 20.85 -13.57
N SER A 489 4.98 21.95 -12.91
CA SER A 489 4.77 23.26 -13.55
C SER A 489 6.08 23.98 -13.91
N ALA A 490 7.23 23.50 -13.41
CA ALA A 490 8.52 24.09 -13.71
C ALA A 490 8.98 23.80 -15.14
N SER A 491 9.46 24.84 -15.84
CA SER A 491 10.08 24.75 -17.17
C SER A 491 11.41 23.99 -17.17
N THR A 492 12.06 23.88 -16.01
CA THR A 492 13.38 23.27 -15.81
C THR A 492 13.36 22.46 -14.53
N ARG A 493 13.94 21.26 -14.58
CA ARG A 493 14.17 20.40 -13.40
C ARG A 493 15.67 20.19 -13.18
N PRO A 494 16.14 20.00 -11.94
CA PRO A 494 17.55 19.73 -11.69
C PRO A 494 18.03 18.43 -12.33
N VAL A 495 19.15 18.50 -13.04
CA VAL A 495 19.92 17.35 -13.53
C VAL A 495 21.23 17.32 -12.76
N VAL A 496 21.51 16.22 -12.06
CA VAL A 496 22.61 16.14 -11.09
C VAL A 496 23.58 15.01 -11.39
N SER A 497 24.78 15.10 -10.84
CA SER A 497 25.84 14.09 -11.00
C SER A 497 26.67 13.98 -9.72
N GLY A 498 27.37 12.87 -9.52
CA GLY A 498 28.20 12.61 -8.33
C GLY A 498 27.51 11.86 -7.18
N VAL A 499 26.21 11.55 -7.33
CA VAL A 499 25.51 10.62 -6.43
C VAL A 499 26.16 9.23 -6.51
N PRO A 500 26.58 8.61 -5.39
CA PRO A 500 27.17 7.27 -5.36
C PRO A 500 26.08 6.19 -5.47
N SER A 501 26.43 5.01 -5.97
CA SER A 501 25.51 3.84 -6.02
C SER A 501 25.20 3.24 -4.64
N THR A 502 25.96 3.60 -3.60
CA THR A 502 25.85 3.07 -2.24
C THR A 502 26.03 4.17 -1.20
N LEU A 503 25.24 4.11 -0.12
CA LEU A 503 25.36 5.02 1.04
C LEU A 503 25.66 4.23 2.33
N SER A 504 26.50 4.80 3.21
CA SER A 504 26.87 4.22 4.50
C SER A 504 26.21 4.93 5.69
N TYR A 505 26.34 4.32 6.87
CA TYR A 505 25.92 4.94 8.14
C TYR A 505 27.13 5.65 8.78
N GLY A 506 27.17 6.97 8.65
CA GLY A 506 28.37 7.78 8.86
C GLY A 506 29.44 7.56 7.79
N GLY A 507 30.61 8.15 7.98
CA GLY A 507 31.75 8.05 7.08
C GLY A 507 32.05 9.36 6.33
N ALA A 508 32.85 9.25 5.25
CA ALA A 508 33.28 10.37 4.43
C ALA A 508 32.14 10.90 3.53
N PRO A 509 32.06 12.23 3.30
CA PRO A 509 31.03 12.83 2.47
C PRO A 509 31.29 12.57 0.98
N PHE A 510 30.30 12.87 0.16
CA PHE A 510 30.35 12.80 -1.31
C PHE A 510 29.84 14.10 -1.94
N ASP A 511 30.32 14.41 -3.14
CA ASP A 511 29.99 15.66 -3.83
C ASP A 511 28.91 15.45 -4.89
N ILE A 512 27.81 16.21 -4.84
CA ILE A 512 26.81 16.31 -5.91
C ILE A 512 27.01 17.61 -6.68
N SER A 513 27.12 17.55 -8.01
CA SER A 513 27.20 18.74 -8.87
C SER A 513 25.86 19.08 -9.53
N ILE A 514 25.45 20.34 -9.42
CA ILE A 514 24.27 20.95 -10.04
C ILE A 514 24.73 22.03 -11.05
N PRO A 515 24.53 21.83 -12.37
CA PRO A 515 24.85 22.83 -13.40
C PRO A 515 24.04 24.13 -13.27
N ALA A 516 24.61 25.25 -13.71
CA ALA A 516 23.94 26.56 -13.75
C ALA A 516 22.61 26.55 -14.52
N SER A 517 22.46 25.67 -15.51
CA SER A 517 21.25 25.51 -16.32
C SER A 517 20.07 24.85 -15.59
N CYS A 518 20.25 24.38 -14.36
CA CYS A 518 19.23 23.67 -13.59
C CYS A 518 18.31 24.58 -12.76
N TYR A 519 18.60 25.89 -12.72
CA TYR A 519 17.84 26.89 -11.96
C TYR A 519 18.04 28.28 -12.57
N SER A 520 17.32 29.28 -12.07
CA SER A 520 17.48 30.69 -12.42
C SER A 520 17.65 31.58 -11.19
N GLY A 521 18.08 32.83 -11.41
CA GLY A 521 18.34 33.78 -10.34
C GLY A 521 19.62 33.49 -9.56
N SER A 522 19.69 33.97 -8.32
CA SER A 522 20.88 33.91 -7.45
C SER A 522 21.31 32.46 -7.14
N SER A 523 22.55 32.10 -7.48
CA SER A 523 23.12 30.79 -7.16
C SER A 523 23.20 30.52 -5.66
N ASN A 524 23.48 31.56 -4.85
CA ASN A 524 23.47 31.45 -3.39
C ASN A 524 22.08 31.10 -2.85
N THR A 525 21.02 31.60 -3.51
CA THR A 525 19.63 31.39 -3.10
C THR A 525 19.09 30.04 -3.59
N ALA A 526 19.45 29.62 -4.80
CA ALA A 526 19.21 28.25 -5.23
C ALA A 526 19.90 27.26 -4.29
N ALA A 527 21.15 27.52 -3.92
CA ALA A 527 21.91 26.67 -3.00
C ALA A 527 21.30 26.62 -1.58
N SER A 528 20.93 27.76 -0.99
CA SER A 528 20.27 27.79 0.33
C SER A 528 18.90 27.11 0.35
N ASN A 529 18.25 27.03 -0.81
CA ASN A 529 16.91 26.45 -0.98
C ASN A 529 16.98 25.07 -1.66
N THR A 530 18.12 24.38 -1.56
CA THR A 530 18.29 23.01 -2.08
C THR A 530 18.26 22.00 -0.95
N THR A 531 17.48 20.94 -1.14
CA THR A 531 17.42 19.78 -0.24
C THR A 531 17.91 18.52 -0.97
N VAL A 532 18.82 17.77 -0.37
CA VAL A 532 19.16 16.41 -0.81
C VAL A 532 18.32 15.43 0.00
N ALA A 533 17.37 14.77 -0.67
CA ALA A 533 16.35 13.94 -0.05
C ALA A 533 16.53 12.47 -0.46
N LEU A 534 16.71 11.60 0.53
CA LEU A 534 16.74 10.15 0.39
C LEU A 534 15.33 9.60 0.65
N LEU A 535 14.70 9.01 -0.36
CA LEU A 535 13.34 8.45 -0.28
C LEU A 535 13.32 6.96 -0.57
N ARG A 536 12.39 6.27 0.08
CA ARG A 536 11.97 4.91 -0.23
C ARG A 536 10.44 4.91 -0.41
N PRO A 537 9.90 4.62 -1.62
CA PRO A 537 8.45 4.56 -1.85
C PRO A 537 7.74 3.45 -1.05
N GLY A 538 8.45 2.37 -0.73
CA GLY A 538 7.92 1.22 0.00
C GLY A 538 7.23 0.19 -0.90
N TRP A 539 6.60 -0.80 -0.27
CA TRP A 539 5.68 -1.76 -0.88
C TRP A 539 4.24 -1.28 -0.65
N THR A 540 3.49 -0.98 -1.70
CA THR A 540 2.11 -0.50 -1.58
C THR A 540 1.13 -1.65 -1.61
N THR A 541 0.14 -1.65 -0.71
CA THR A 541 -1.13 -2.38 -0.87
C THR A 541 -2.15 -1.87 0.15
N HIS A 542 -3.45 -2.04 -0.12
CA HIS A 542 -4.52 -1.83 0.88
C HIS A 542 -4.48 -0.45 1.58
N ALA A 543 -4.22 0.62 0.81
CA ALA A 543 -4.01 2.01 1.26
C ALA A 543 -2.76 2.26 2.15
N MET A 544 -1.91 1.26 2.36
CA MET A 544 -0.66 1.37 3.13
C MET A 544 0.58 1.26 2.21
N ASN A 545 1.70 1.88 2.61
CA ASN A 545 3.01 1.74 1.95
C ASN A 545 4.05 1.25 2.97
N MET A 546 4.26 -0.07 3.06
CA MET A 546 5.17 -0.71 4.01
C MET A 546 6.63 -0.33 3.70
N GLY A 547 7.39 0.07 4.73
CA GLY A 547 8.76 0.55 4.58
C GLY A 547 8.92 1.89 3.84
N GLN A 548 7.84 2.65 3.61
CA GLN A 548 7.93 4.01 3.04
C GLN A 548 8.61 4.96 4.02
N ARG A 549 9.69 5.65 3.59
CA ARG A 549 10.45 6.55 4.47
C ARG A 549 11.15 7.68 3.70
N TYR A 550 11.37 8.81 4.37
CA TYR A 550 12.07 9.99 3.87
C TYR A 550 13.16 10.41 4.86
N MET A 551 14.35 10.77 4.37
CA MET A 551 15.42 11.38 5.15
C MET A 551 16.10 12.52 4.36
N GLN A 552 16.27 13.69 4.99
CA GLN A 552 17.15 14.74 4.48
C GLN A 552 18.60 14.41 4.81
N LEU A 553 19.49 14.37 3.81
CA LEU A 553 20.92 14.26 4.07
C LEU A 553 21.50 15.63 4.45
N ASN A 554 22.39 15.65 5.44
CA ASN A 554 23.11 16.87 5.83
C ASN A 554 24.05 17.31 4.69
N SER A 555 24.04 18.58 4.32
CA SER A 555 24.89 19.08 3.23
C SER A 555 25.27 20.55 3.38
N THR A 556 26.48 20.88 2.94
CA THR A 556 26.94 22.26 2.68
C THR A 556 27.21 22.43 1.19
N PHE A 557 27.55 23.63 0.72
CA PHE A 557 27.70 23.88 -0.72
C PHE A 557 28.82 24.85 -1.09
N THR A 558 29.38 24.67 -2.27
CA THR A 558 30.30 25.61 -2.93
C THR A 558 29.65 26.13 -4.21
N VAL A 559 29.42 27.45 -4.29
CA VAL A 559 28.99 28.13 -5.52
C VAL A 559 30.20 28.45 -6.39
N ASN A 560 30.26 27.85 -7.57
CA ASN A 560 31.40 27.94 -8.48
C ASN A 560 31.35 29.19 -9.39
N LYS A 561 32.50 29.51 -9.99
CA LYS A 561 32.66 30.71 -10.86
C LYS A 561 31.86 30.67 -12.17
N ASP A 562 31.46 29.48 -12.60
CA ASP A 562 30.59 29.22 -13.75
C ASP A 562 29.10 29.17 -13.37
N ALA A 563 28.77 29.49 -12.11
CA ALA A 563 27.44 29.34 -11.50
C ALA A 563 26.92 27.89 -11.43
N SER A 564 27.77 26.87 -11.53
CA SER A 564 27.42 25.56 -10.96
C SER A 564 27.45 25.59 -9.43
N ILE A 565 26.77 24.64 -8.78
CA ILE A 565 26.81 24.44 -7.33
C ILE A 565 27.32 23.02 -7.05
N THR A 566 28.35 22.89 -6.23
CA THR A 566 28.78 21.61 -5.67
C THR A 566 28.22 21.48 -4.27
N PHE A 567 27.41 20.46 -3.99
CA PHE A 567 26.95 20.11 -2.65
C PHE A 567 27.88 19.07 -2.04
N HIS A 568 28.40 19.35 -0.86
CA HIS A 568 29.17 18.42 -0.05
C HIS A 568 28.18 17.71 0.88
N VAL A 569 27.83 16.47 0.58
CA VAL A 569 26.73 15.73 1.21
C VAL A 569 27.29 14.67 2.15
N ASN A 570 26.80 14.66 3.38
CA ASN A 570 27.16 13.64 4.36
C ASN A 570 26.42 12.32 4.08
N GLN A 571 27.07 11.22 4.46
CA GLN A 571 26.43 9.91 4.60
C GLN A 571 25.30 9.97 5.64
N LEU A 572 24.46 8.94 5.71
CA LEU A 572 23.36 8.89 6.69
C LEU A 572 23.88 9.05 8.13
N PRO A 573 23.04 9.49 9.09
CA PRO A 573 23.38 9.38 10.51
C PRO A 573 23.81 7.95 10.88
N PRO A 574 24.71 7.76 11.86
CA PRO A 574 25.25 6.44 12.21
C PRO A 574 24.28 5.55 13.01
N ASN A 575 23.00 5.54 12.64
CA ASN A 575 21.95 4.70 13.21
C ASN A 575 21.11 4.05 12.08
N PRO A 576 21.29 2.74 11.81
CA PRO A 576 20.51 2.01 10.79
C PRO A 576 19.00 2.00 11.04
N ASN A 577 18.54 2.20 12.28
CA ASN A 577 17.12 2.21 12.61
C ASN A 577 16.38 3.44 12.08
N LEU A 578 17.10 4.56 11.84
CA LEU A 578 16.51 5.77 11.27
C LEU A 578 16.19 5.60 9.78
N PHE A 579 16.91 4.76 9.05
CA PHE A 579 16.60 4.43 7.65
C PHE A 579 17.22 3.07 7.29
N GLN A 580 16.39 2.04 7.16
CA GLN A 580 16.83 0.65 7.06
C GLN A 580 17.66 0.36 5.80
N PRO A 581 18.56 -0.64 5.82
CA PRO A 581 19.39 -1.00 4.67
C PRO A 581 18.56 -1.51 3.48
N GLY A 582 19.08 -1.36 2.26
CA GLY A 582 18.40 -1.74 1.02
C GLY A 582 18.11 -0.57 0.07
N PRO A 583 17.33 -0.79 -1.00
CA PRO A 583 17.16 0.15 -2.11
C PRO A 583 16.44 1.43 -1.70
N ALA A 584 16.91 2.55 -2.25
CA ALA A 584 16.36 3.88 -2.04
C ALA A 584 16.68 4.80 -3.23
N TRP A 585 16.23 6.05 -3.17
CA TRP A 585 16.32 7.04 -4.23
C TRP A 585 16.80 8.39 -3.68
N ILE A 586 17.91 8.92 -4.19
CA ILE A 586 18.28 10.32 -3.94
C ILE A 586 17.60 11.22 -4.98
N TYR A 587 16.83 12.19 -4.48
CA TYR A 587 16.33 13.32 -5.25
C TYR A 587 17.01 14.60 -4.76
N VAL A 588 17.31 15.52 -5.68
CA VAL A 588 17.83 16.85 -5.34
C VAL A 588 16.77 17.89 -5.68
N VAL A 589 16.29 18.60 -4.67
CA VAL A 589 15.14 19.49 -4.76
C VAL A 589 15.60 20.93 -4.65
N VAL A 590 15.67 21.64 -5.78
CA VAL A 590 16.13 23.04 -5.85
C VAL A 590 14.91 23.96 -5.91
N ASN A 591 14.76 24.89 -4.95
CA ASN A 591 13.59 25.78 -4.86
C ASN A 591 12.23 25.04 -4.90
N GLY A 592 12.17 23.83 -4.34
CA GLY A 592 10.96 22.99 -4.34
C GLY A 592 10.73 22.16 -5.62
N ILE A 593 11.63 22.22 -6.61
CA ILE A 593 11.54 21.43 -7.85
C ILE A 593 12.51 20.24 -7.79
N PRO A 594 12.03 18.99 -7.84
CA PRO A 594 12.89 17.80 -7.74
C PRO A 594 13.55 17.43 -9.07
N SER A 595 14.79 16.93 -8.98
CA SER A 595 15.41 16.11 -10.03
C SER A 595 14.61 14.84 -10.31
N ASN A 596 15.01 14.05 -11.31
CA ASN A 596 14.71 12.62 -11.28
C ASN A 596 15.52 11.96 -10.15
N GLY A 597 14.99 10.88 -9.59
CA GLY A 597 15.65 10.10 -8.55
C GLY A 597 16.82 9.30 -9.10
N THR A 598 17.93 9.27 -8.37
CA THR A 598 19.05 8.35 -8.61
C THR A 598 18.97 7.19 -7.63
N SER A 599 18.94 5.95 -8.13
CA SER A 599 18.84 4.75 -7.28
C SER A 599 20.14 4.48 -6.52
N VAL A 600 20.02 4.10 -5.25
CA VAL A 600 21.13 3.78 -4.35
C VAL A 600 20.79 2.58 -3.45
N ILE A 601 21.80 1.81 -3.05
CA ILE A 601 21.67 0.84 -1.94
C ILE A 601 22.17 1.47 -0.65
N VAL A 602 21.37 1.41 0.41
CA VAL A 602 21.75 1.87 1.75
C VAL A 602 22.35 0.72 2.56
N GLY A 603 23.45 0.95 3.25
CA GLY A 603 24.10 -0.03 4.13
C GLY A 603 25.02 -1.00 3.40
N SER A 604 25.18 -2.19 3.96
CA SER A 604 26.13 -3.23 3.50
C SER A 604 25.68 -4.04 2.28
N GLY A 605 24.45 -3.86 1.81
CA GLY A 605 23.85 -4.75 0.81
C GLY A 605 23.45 -6.14 1.34
N SER A 606 23.58 -6.40 2.65
CA SER A 606 23.39 -7.71 3.27
C SER A 606 22.57 -7.64 4.56
N VAL A 607 21.96 -8.76 4.95
CA VAL A 607 21.34 -8.95 6.27
C VAL A 607 22.44 -9.16 7.33
N GLY A 608 22.31 -8.50 8.48
CA GLY A 608 23.26 -8.53 9.60
C GLY A 608 23.54 -7.13 10.16
N THR A 609 24.37 -7.06 11.23
CA THR A 609 24.72 -5.78 11.86
C THR A 609 25.40 -4.84 10.86
N GLN A 610 24.74 -3.74 10.51
CA GLN A 610 25.23 -2.80 9.50
C GLN A 610 26.44 -2.00 10.04
N PRO A 611 27.53 -1.83 9.26
CA PRO A 611 28.68 -1.03 9.70
C PRO A 611 28.30 0.44 9.92
N THR A 612 28.64 0.97 11.10
CA THR A 612 28.51 2.39 11.45
C THR A 612 29.88 3.02 11.69
N THR A 613 30.02 4.30 11.36
CA THR A 613 31.24 5.09 11.60
C THR A 613 30.88 6.51 12.05
N SER A 614 31.84 7.29 12.57
CA SER A 614 31.60 8.71 12.86
C SER A 614 31.24 9.47 11.58
N GLN A 615 30.19 10.29 11.60
CA GLN A 615 29.86 11.18 10.48
C GLN A 615 30.93 12.27 10.34
N ALA A 616 31.30 12.62 9.12
CA ALA A 616 32.32 13.62 8.86
C ALA A 616 31.84 15.06 9.12
N LEU A 617 32.78 15.96 9.41
CA LEU A 617 32.57 17.40 9.31
C LEU A 617 32.60 17.80 7.83
N LEU A 618 31.57 18.53 7.41
CA LEU A 618 31.49 19.14 6.08
C LEU A 618 32.28 20.46 6.05
N PRO A 619 32.81 20.89 4.88
CA PRO A 619 33.41 22.22 4.73
C PRO A 619 32.34 23.32 4.84
N ASP A 620 32.73 24.53 5.25
CA ASP A 620 31.84 25.70 5.29
C ASP A 620 31.26 26.03 3.91
N SER A 621 29.99 26.45 3.86
CA SER A 621 29.35 26.81 2.58
C SER A 621 29.96 28.08 1.95
N VAL A 622 30.47 27.95 0.72
CA VAL A 622 31.08 29.04 -0.06
C VAL A 622 30.05 29.67 -0.99
N THR A 623 29.87 30.99 -0.87
CA THR A 623 28.93 31.80 -1.67
C THR A 623 29.66 32.67 -2.69
N LEU A 624 28.99 32.99 -3.80
CA LEU A 624 29.51 33.89 -4.84
C LEU A 624 28.39 34.81 -5.36
N ALA A 625 28.38 36.06 -4.87
CA ALA A 625 27.30 37.02 -5.14
C ALA A 625 27.11 37.42 -6.63
N SER A 626 28.07 37.11 -7.50
CA SER A 626 27.99 37.36 -8.94
C SER A 626 27.52 36.15 -9.76
N ALA A 627 27.28 34.99 -9.13
CA ALA A 627 26.86 33.78 -9.81
C ALA A 627 25.32 33.71 -9.90
N SER A 628 24.81 33.40 -11.10
CA SER A 628 23.38 33.23 -11.35
C SER A 628 23.09 32.10 -12.33
N GLY A 629 22.01 31.36 -12.07
CA GLY A 629 21.55 30.26 -12.91
C GLY A 629 20.97 30.73 -14.24
N SER A 630 21.06 29.86 -15.25
CA SER A 630 20.79 30.17 -16.65
C SER A 630 19.56 29.47 -17.25
N ALA A 631 18.67 28.90 -16.42
CA ALA A 631 17.49 28.18 -16.91
C ALA A 631 16.56 29.06 -17.78
N ASP A 632 16.31 30.31 -17.35
CA ASP A 632 15.39 31.22 -18.04
C ASP A 632 16.06 32.10 -19.12
N THR A 633 17.38 32.02 -19.34
CA THR A 633 18.11 32.94 -20.24
C THR A 633 18.06 32.53 -21.72
N ALA A 634 16.85 32.28 -22.23
CA ALA A 634 16.56 31.97 -23.62
C ALA A 634 16.71 33.21 -24.56
N SER A 635 17.95 33.61 -24.83
CA SER A 635 18.39 34.44 -25.97
C SER A 635 17.61 35.74 -26.25
N THR A 636 17.79 36.77 -25.41
CA THR A 636 17.68 38.18 -25.84
C THR A 636 19.06 38.74 -26.17
N ASN A 637 19.63 38.29 -27.30
CA ASN A 637 20.97 38.65 -27.76
C ASN A 637 21.03 40.10 -28.32
N SER A 638 20.79 41.08 -27.45
CA SER A 638 20.76 42.51 -27.79
C SER A 638 22.16 43.12 -27.70
N ASN A 639 22.87 43.15 -28.83
CA ASN A 639 24.22 43.72 -28.94
C ASN A 639 24.21 45.22 -28.61
N ASN A 640 24.66 45.54 -27.39
CA ASN A 640 24.56 46.87 -26.82
C ASN A 640 25.74 47.77 -27.22
N ASN A 641 25.74 48.25 -28.48
CA ASN A 641 26.71 49.23 -28.98
C ASN A 641 26.19 50.66 -28.78
N ASN A 642 27.00 51.48 -28.09
CA ASN A 642 26.59 52.77 -27.54
C ASN A 642 27.13 53.98 -28.32
N THR A 643 26.24 54.78 -28.92
CA THR A 643 26.55 56.14 -29.40
C THR A 643 25.35 57.08 -29.27
N ASN A 644 25.55 58.26 -28.69
CA ASN A 644 24.53 59.30 -28.49
C ASN A 644 24.15 60.03 -29.79
N ASN A 645 22.88 60.42 -29.95
CA ASN A 645 22.50 61.85 -30.07
C ASN A 645 20.97 62.15 -30.13
N ASN A 646 20.59 63.18 -29.36
CA ASN A 646 19.49 64.15 -29.51
C ASN A 646 18.18 63.85 -30.30
N LYS A 647 17.07 63.95 -29.54
CA LYS A 647 15.83 64.73 -29.81
C LYS A 647 14.79 64.31 -30.88
N GLN A 648 13.60 64.05 -30.34
CA GLN A 648 12.26 64.65 -30.62
C GLN A 648 11.16 63.81 -31.32
N ASP A 649 9.98 63.95 -30.71
CA ASP A 649 8.59 63.74 -31.17
C ASP A 649 8.07 62.37 -31.69
N SER A 650 7.21 61.80 -30.82
CA SER A 650 5.93 61.13 -31.10
C SER A 650 5.71 60.30 -32.38
N THR A 651 5.46 59.00 -32.17
CA THR A 651 4.08 58.46 -32.27
C THR A 651 3.99 57.08 -31.62
N SER A 652 2.82 56.74 -31.06
CA SER A 652 2.52 55.40 -30.55
C SER A 652 1.65 54.65 -31.56
N SER A 653 2.12 53.48 -32.03
CA SER A 653 1.36 52.56 -32.87
C SER A 653 1.17 51.24 -32.12
N SER A 654 -0.04 51.00 -31.61
CA SER A 654 -0.38 49.83 -30.79
C SER A 654 -0.71 48.59 -31.62
N HIS A 655 -0.74 47.41 -30.98
CA HIS A 655 -0.93 46.09 -31.59
C HIS A 655 -2.34 45.81 -32.17
N LEU A 656 -3.07 46.83 -32.61
CA LEU A 656 -4.48 46.76 -33.00
C LEU A 656 -4.73 45.82 -34.21
N THR A 657 -3.79 45.80 -35.16
CA THR A 657 -3.93 45.06 -36.44
C THR A 657 -3.96 43.54 -36.25
N ILE A 658 -3.24 43.00 -35.26
CA ILE A 658 -3.17 41.56 -34.99
C ILE A 658 -4.48 41.07 -34.33
N ILE A 659 -5.04 41.86 -33.41
CA ILE A 659 -6.27 41.54 -32.69
C ILE A 659 -7.47 41.47 -33.65
N ILE A 660 -7.57 42.40 -34.60
CA ILE A 660 -8.65 42.43 -35.60
C ILE A 660 -8.62 41.19 -36.51
N ALA A 661 -7.42 40.71 -36.89
CA ALA A 661 -7.28 39.50 -37.70
C ALA A 661 -7.76 38.23 -36.97
N ALA A 662 -7.45 38.09 -35.67
CA ALA A 662 -7.86 36.94 -34.87
C ALA A 662 -9.40 36.83 -34.71
N VAL A 663 -10.07 37.95 -34.46
CA VAL A 663 -11.54 38.00 -34.30
C VAL A 663 -12.28 37.59 -35.58
N ALA A 664 -11.77 38.00 -36.75
CA ALA A 664 -12.36 37.62 -38.04
C ALA A 664 -12.28 36.10 -38.29
N ALA A 665 -11.16 35.46 -37.94
CA ALA A 665 -10.99 34.01 -38.07
C ALA A 665 -11.92 33.22 -37.13
N GLY A 666 -12.05 33.66 -35.88
CA GLY A 666 -12.95 33.03 -34.90
C GLY A 666 -14.43 33.05 -35.33
N ALA A 667 -14.90 34.16 -35.90
CA ALA A 667 -16.27 34.29 -36.41
C ALA A 667 -16.57 33.29 -37.54
N ALA A 668 -15.63 33.05 -38.46
CA ALA A 668 -15.80 32.09 -39.55
C ALA A 668 -15.91 30.64 -39.04
N LEU A 669 -15.11 30.26 -38.06
CA LEU A 669 -15.15 28.92 -37.45
C LEU A 669 -16.45 28.66 -36.69
N LEU A 670 -16.98 29.65 -35.97
CA LEU A 670 -18.27 29.54 -35.27
C LEU A 670 -19.45 29.38 -36.25
N LEU A 671 -19.43 30.06 -37.39
CA LEU A 671 -20.44 29.89 -38.45
C LEU A 671 -20.39 28.49 -39.08
N LEU A 672 -19.18 27.96 -39.33
CA LEU A 672 -19.00 26.59 -39.84
C LEU A 672 -19.47 25.54 -38.82
N GLY A 673 -19.15 25.71 -37.53
CA GLY A 673 -19.63 24.84 -36.46
C GLY A 673 -21.17 24.84 -36.34
N GLY A 674 -21.79 26.03 -36.40
CA GLY A 674 -23.24 26.18 -36.39
C GLY A 674 -23.94 25.49 -37.58
N LEU A 675 -23.37 25.60 -38.78
CA LEU A 675 -23.84 24.88 -39.97
C LEU A 675 -23.72 23.35 -39.81
N LEU A 676 -22.58 22.86 -39.32
CA LEU A 676 -22.37 21.43 -39.09
C LEU A 676 -23.40 20.88 -38.08
N TRP A 677 -23.60 21.59 -36.97
CA TRP A 677 -24.59 21.24 -35.94
C TRP A 677 -26.01 21.24 -36.49
N PHE A 678 -26.39 22.23 -37.30
CA PHE A 678 -27.71 22.29 -37.96
C PHE A 678 -27.93 21.10 -38.91
N CYS A 679 -26.93 20.72 -39.70
CA CYS A 679 -26.98 19.53 -40.56
C CYS A 679 -27.16 18.23 -39.75
N ILE A 680 -26.44 18.07 -38.63
CA ILE A 680 -26.56 16.91 -37.74
C ILE A 680 -27.93 16.87 -37.04
N ALA A 681 -28.41 18.01 -36.54
CA ALA A 681 -29.72 18.14 -35.92
C ALA A 681 -30.86 17.81 -36.90
N ARG A 682 -30.75 18.27 -38.16
CA ARG A 682 -31.71 17.93 -39.23
C ARG A 682 -31.71 16.43 -39.56
N ARG A 683 -30.54 15.78 -39.63
CA ARG A 683 -30.45 14.31 -39.78
C ARG A 683 -31.08 13.58 -38.60
N ARG A 684 -30.81 13.99 -37.35
CA ARG A 684 -31.40 13.38 -36.15
C ARG A 684 -32.93 13.53 -36.05
N ARG A 685 -33.51 14.62 -36.57
CA ARG A 685 -34.98 14.79 -36.62
C ARG A 685 -35.64 13.87 -37.65
N ALA A 686 -35.03 13.66 -38.82
CA ALA A 686 -35.55 12.77 -39.86
C ALA A 686 -35.62 11.28 -39.42
N ALA A 687 -34.81 10.87 -38.44
CA ALA A 687 -34.81 9.52 -37.89
C ALA A 687 -35.93 9.24 -36.88
N LYS A 688 -36.65 10.25 -36.35
CA LYS A 688 -37.66 10.09 -35.30
C LYS A 688 -39.11 9.95 -35.81
N THR A 689 -39.35 9.92 -37.12
CA THR A 689 -40.69 9.79 -37.72
C THR A 689 -40.93 8.42 -38.37
N ARG A 690 -40.83 7.35 -37.59
CA ARG A 690 -41.39 6.02 -37.91
C ARG A 690 -41.92 5.37 -36.63
N THR A 691 -43.24 5.20 -36.55
CA THR A 691 -43.93 4.58 -35.41
C THR A 691 -44.89 3.51 -35.91
N PRO A 692 -44.74 2.23 -35.52
CA PRO A 692 -45.79 1.21 -35.70
C PRO A 692 -46.99 1.53 -34.80
N ALA A 693 -48.20 1.16 -35.22
CA ALA A 693 -49.44 1.54 -34.53
C ALA A 693 -49.90 0.51 -33.49
N SER A 694 -50.40 1.00 -32.36
CA SER A 694 -51.13 0.22 -31.35
C SER A 694 -52.65 0.19 -31.65
N LYS A 695 -53.32 -0.95 -31.44
CA LYS A 695 -54.79 -1.09 -31.35
C LYS A 695 -55.17 -2.34 -30.51
N PRO A 696 -56.41 -2.51 -30.02
CA PRO A 696 -56.60 -2.47 -28.56
C PRO A 696 -57.39 -3.66 -27.97
N TYR A 697 -57.64 -3.56 -26.66
CA TYR A 697 -58.43 -4.46 -25.82
C TYR A 697 -59.82 -4.84 -26.37
N GLY A 698 -60.26 -6.05 -26.04
CA GLY A 698 -61.64 -6.55 -26.05
C GLY A 698 -61.84 -7.57 -24.92
N SER A 699 -63.08 -7.82 -24.48
CA SER A 699 -63.38 -8.60 -23.27
C SER A 699 -64.58 -9.56 -23.43
N TYR A 700 -64.80 -10.39 -22.39
CA TYR A 700 -65.87 -11.39 -22.19
C TYR A 700 -65.76 -12.74 -22.93
N GLY A 701 -66.24 -13.80 -22.25
CA GLY A 701 -66.58 -15.10 -22.86
C GLY A 701 -66.13 -16.33 -22.06
N MET A 702 -66.99 -16.87 -21.19
CA MET A 702 -66.77 -18.19 -20.56
C MET A 702 -67.31 -19.33 -21.46
N SER A 703 -66.56 -20.41 -21.63
CA SER A 703 -67.08 -21.79 -21.71
C SER A 703 -65.95 -22.83 -21.80
N GLY A 704 -66.18 -23.99 -21.17
CA GLY A 704 -65.50 -25.26 -21.48
C GLY A 704 -66.54 -26.28 -21.98
N PRO A 705 -66.29 -27.61 -21.94
CA PRO A 705 -65.16 -28.30 -21.30
C PRO A 705 -64.50 -29.40 -22.18
N ALA A 706 -63.61 -30.19 -21.56
CA ALA A 706 -63.01 -31.46 -22.00
C ALA A 706 -61.95 -31.40 -23.14
N GLY A 707 -60.84 -32.16 -23.06
CA GLY A 707 -60.34 -32.93 -21.92
C GLY A 707 -59.14 -33.84 -22.23
N ALA A 708 -58.29 -34.07 -21.22
CA ALA A 708 -57.19 -35.05 -21.15
C ALA A 708 -55.98 -34.87 -22.13
N SER A 709 -54.74 -35.30 -21.81
CA SER A 709 -54.06 -35.49 -20.50
C SER A 709 -52.55 -35.78 -20.69
N VAL A 710 -51.65 -34.89 -20.24
CA VAL A 710 -50.25 -35.20 -19.85
C VAL A 710 -49.88 -34.28 -18.66
N GLY A 711 -48.99 -34.73 -17.78
CA GLY A 711 -48.72 -34.09 -16.48
C GLY A 711 -48.03 -32.72 -16.53
N LEU A 712 -48.33 -31.89 -15.52
CA LEU A 712 -47.66 -30.62 -15.23
C LEU A 712 -46.39 -30.83 -14.38
N GLY A 713 -45.36 -30.03 -14.65
CA GLY A 713 -44.20 -29.84 -13.79
C GLY A 713 -43.59 -28.48 -14.10
N ALA A 714 -43.92 -27.46 -13.31
CA ALA A 714 -43.62 -26.07 -13.62
C ALA A 714 -43.07 -25.30 -12.40
N ALA A 715 -42.35 -24.22 -12.71
CA ALA A 715 -41.83 -23.18 -11.81
C ALA A 715 -40.65 -23.55 -10.88
N GLY A 716 -39.82 -22.53 -10.63
CA GLY A 716 -39.26 -22.27 -9.29
C GLY A 716 -38.05 -23.09 -8.86
N ALA A 717 -36.90 -22.90 -9.51
CA ALA A 717 -35.60 -23.29 -8.95
C ALA A 717 -34.59 -22.13 -9.03
N LEU A 718 -34.93 -21.00 -8.38
CA LEU A 718 -33.89 -20.12 -7.84
C LEU A 718 -33.11 -20.96 -6.83
N ARG A 719 -31.88 -21.34 -7.18
CA ARG A 719 -30.98 -22.00 -6.24
C ARG A 719 -30.26 -20.90 -5.47
N ASN A 720 -30.44 -20.88 -4.15
CA ASN A 720 -29.59 -20.09 -3.27
C ASN A 720 -28.15 -20.56 -3.48
N SER A 721 -27.29 -19.69 -3.99
CA SER A 721 -25.84 -19.85 -3.87
C SER A 721 -25.47 -19.43 -2.45
N GLU A 722 -25.34 -20.38 -1.53
CA GLU A 722 -24.71 -20.12 -0.24
C GLU A 722 -23.22 -19.86 -0.50
N SER A 723 -22.85 -18.58 -0.52
CA SER A 723 -21.48 -18.11 -0.78
C SER A 723 -20.56 -18.50 0.37
N SER A 724 -20.07 -19.75 0.35
CA SER A 724 -19.19 -20.33 1.37
C SER A 724 -17.77 -19.74 1.39
N ALA A 725 -17.58 -18.53 0.87
CA ALA A 725 -16.30 -17.82 0.80
C ALA A 725 -15.82 -17.32 2.17
N PHE A 726 -16.73 -17.11 3.13
CA PHE A 726 -16.45 -16.48 4.42
C PHE A 726 -17.17 -17.13 5.61
N THR A 727 -17.41 -18.45 5.57
CA THR A 727 -18.21 -19.16 6.59
C THR A 727 -17.38 -20.20 7.37
N PRO A 728 -16.99 -19.93 8.63
CA PRO A 728 -16.48 -20.96 9.53
C PRO A 728 -17.59 -21.95 9.89
N LEU A 729 -17.33 -23.25 9.78
CA LEU A 729 -18.22 -24.28 10.31
C LEU A 729 -18.06 -24.36 11.84
N HIS A 730 -19.15 -24.11 12.58
CA HIS A 730 -19.20 -24.38 14.02
C HIS A 730 -18.94 -25.87 14.31
N HIS A 731 -18.03 -26.15 15.24
CA HIS A 731 -17.69 -27.51 15.67
C HIS A 731 -17.87 -27.67 17.19
N ASP A 732 -18.90 -28.40 17.60
CA ASP A 732 -19.21 -28.69 19.01
C ASP A 732 -18.34 -29.83 19.60
N GLY A 733 -17.04 -29.56 19.74
CA GLY A 733 -16.09 -30.29 20.60
C GLY A 733 -15.89 -31.80 20.36
N PRO A 734 -15.33 -32.54 21.33
CA PRO A 734 -14.51 -32.08 22.46
C PRO A 734 -13.01 -32.03 22.10
N SER A 735 -12.18 -31.46 22.98
CA SER A 735 -10.75 -31.32 22.76
C SER A 735 -9.98 -32.66 22.75
N GLN A 736 -9.04 -32.80 21.82
CA GLN A 736 -7.89 -33.69 21.99
C GLN A 736 -6.59 -32.89 21.90
N SER A 737 -5.96 -32.70 23.06
CA SER A 737 -4.61 -32.17 23.18
C SER A 737 -3.60 -33.15 22.59
N TRP A 738 -2.92 -32.77 21.50
CA TRP A 738 -1.80 -33.54 20.98
C TRP A 738 -0.53 -33.24 21.78
N ASN A 739 0.00 -34.26 22.45
CA ASN A 739 1.31 -34.18 23.10
C ASN A 739 2.42 -34.11 22.05
N ALA A 740 3.42 -33.25 22.28
CA ALA A 740 4.69 -33.33 21.58
C ALA A 740 5.53 -34.50 22.14
N SER A 741 6.06 -35.36 21.26
CA SER A 741 7.04 -36.40 21.63
C SER A 741 7.87 -36.83 20.42
N ASP A 742 9.15 -36.49 20.45
CA ASP A 742 10.32 -37.16 19.85
C ASP A 742 10.21 -37.85 18.48
N ALA A 743 10.79 -37.18 17.48
CA ALA A 743 11.56 -37.84 16.42
C ALA A 743 12.80 -36.96 16.11
N ALA A 744 14.01 -37.48 16.32
CA ALA A 744 15.24 -36.69 16.30
C ALA A 744 16.32 -37.28 15.37
N LEU A 745 17.28 -36.41 15.00
CA LEU A 745 18.64 -36.73 14.53
C LEU A 745 18.82 -37.43 13.17
N ALA A 746 18.92 -36.61 12.13
CA ALA A 746 20.10 -36.59 11.27
C ALA A 746 20.35 -35.13 10.82
N GLY A 747 21.57 -34.61 10.68
CA GLY A 747 22.87 -35.25 10.91
C GLY A 747 24.03 -34.42 10.36
N TYR A 748 23.98 -33.09 10.51
CA TYR A 748 24.95 -32.16 9.91
C TYR A 748 26.37 -32.36 10.46
N LYS A 749 27.38 -32.16 9.62
CA LYS A 749 28.80 -32.16 9.98
C LYS A 749 29.51 -31.02 9.27
N ASP A 750 30.12 -30.13 10.06
CA ASP A 750 31.11 -29.19 9.58
C ASP A 750 32.50 -29.84 9.56
N GLU A 751 33.30 -29.54 8.54
CA GLU A 751 34.76 -29.45 8.70
C GLU A 751 35.33 -28.43 7.70
N PRO A 752 36.19 -27.47 8.12
CA PRO A 752 36.62 -26.36 7.27
C PRO A 752 38.05 -26.52 6.71
N GLN A 753 38.34 -25.98 5.52
CA GLN A 753 39.51 -25.10 5.28
C GLN A 753 39.61 -24.48 3.86
N HIS A 754 40.10 -23.24 3.83
CA HIS A 754 40.74 -22.45 2.75
C HIS A 754 40.74 -22.91 1.27
N GLY A 755 40.38 -21.97 0.37
CA GLY A 755 41.35 -21.54 -0.67
C GLY A 755 40.89 -21.14 -2.08
N ARG A 756 40.67 -19.82 -2.29
CA ARG A 756 40.73 -19.06 -3.58
C ARG A 756 39.75 -19.35 -4.74
N ASP A 757 39.36 -18.24 -5.37
CA ASP A 757 39.06 -18.01 -6.80
C ASP A 757 38.41 -19.13 -7.63
N GLY A 758 37.11 -18.98 -7.90
CA GLY A 758 36.41 -19.76 -8.93
C GLY A 758 35.04 -19.16 -9.26
N SER A 759 34.93 -18.49 -10.42
CA SER A 759 33.63 -18.07 -10.94
C SER A 759 32.89 -19.25 -11.56
N TYR A 760 31.73 -19.61 -11.00
CA TYR A 760 30.76 -20.50 -11.61
C TYR A 760 29.35 -20.02 -11.27
N GLY A 761 28.53 -19.77 -12.30
CA GLY A 761 27.10 -19.61 -12.13
C GLY A 761 26.45 -20.99 -11.98
N SER A 762 25.61 -21.15 -10.96
CA SER A 762 24.77 -22.33 -10.78
C SER A 762 23.50 -22.20 -11.62
N ASP A 763 23.36 -23.07 -12.63
CA ASP A 763 22.16 -23.20 -13.45
C ASP A 763 20.98 -23.68 -12.59
N PHE A 764 20.00 -22.80 -12.32
CA PHE A 764 18.80 -23.13 -11.57
C PHE A 764 17.82 -23.89 -12.47
N SER A 765 17.97 -25.22 -12.50
CA SER A 765 17.08 -26.12 -13.24
C SER A 765 15.61 -25.90 -12.82
N GLN A 766 14.77 -25.46 -13.75
CA GLN A 766 13.36 -25.16 -13.49
C GLN A 766 12.62 -26.39 -12.95
N HIS A 767 12.26 -26.36 -11.67
CA HIS A 767 11.17 -27.19 -11.16
C HIS A 767 9.86 -26.49 -11.55
N GLN A 768 9.04 -27.12 -12.40
CA GLN A 768 7.72 -26.57 -12.73
C GLN A 768 6.71 -27.06 -11.69
N PRO A 769 6.05 -26.18 -10.91
CA PRO A 769 5.08 -26.60 -9.89
C PRO A 769 3.88 -27.34 -10.51
N TYR A 770 3.55 -27.04 -11.76
CA TYR A 770 2.53 -27.73 -12.56
C TYR A 770 2.90 -29.18 -12.96
N GLY A 771 4.07 -29.69 -12.55
CA GLY A 771 4.63 -30.97 -12.98
C GLY A 771 3.94 -32.23 -12.43
N GLN A 772 3.12 -32.13 -11.38
CA GLN A 772 2.35 -33.27 -10.86
C GLN A 772 0.90 -32.87 -10.51
N GLN A 773 -0.05 -33.41 -11.27
CA GLN A 773 -1.43 -33.55 -10.77
C GLN A 773 -1.44 -34.59 -9.63
N PRO A 774 -2.14 -34.35 -8.50
CA PRO A 774 -2.32 -35.35 -7.46
C PRO A 774 -3.05 -36.60 -7.99
N GLY A 775 -2.27 -37.65 -8.26
CA GLY A 775 -2.76 -38.86 -8.94
C GLY A 775 -3.77 -39.65 -8.12
N GLY A 776 -4.97 -39.88 -8.68
CA GLY A 776 -6.03 -40.66 -8.04
C GLY A 776 -5.64 -42.14 -7.83
N TYR A 777 -6.09 -42.72 -6.71
CA TYR A 777 -5.74 -44.08 -6.29
C TYR A 777 -6.20 -45.16 -7.28
N GLY A 778 -5.24 -45.73 -8.03
CA GLY A 778 -5.42 -46.93 -8.83
C GLY A 778 -5.04 -48.20 -8.06
N GLN A 779 -5.99 -49.10 -7.82
CA GLN A 779 -5.68 -50.45 -7.32
C GLN A 779 -5.02 -51.31 -8.41
N ALA A 780 -3.88 -51.93 -8.10
CA ALA A 780 -3.27 -53.01 -8.88
C ALA A 780 -2.75 -54.11 -7.92
N SER A 781 -2.63 -55.35 -8.40
CA SER A 781 -2.55 -56.54 -7.52
C SER A 781 -1.47 -57.55 -7.93
N GLY A 782 -0.94 -58.27 -6.93
CA GLY A 782 0.00 -59.39 -7.07
C GLY A 782 1.49 -58.98 -7.08
N GLY A 783 2.42 -59.80 -6.56
CA GLY A 783 2.24 -61.05 -5.82
C GLY A 783 3.52 -61.91 -5.81
N TYR A 784 3.66 -62.80 -4.82
CA TYR A 784 4.79 -63.76 -4.63
C TYR A 784 6.15 -63.10 -4.26
N ASP A 785 7.04 -63.68 -3.43
CA ASP A 785 6.96 -64.92 -2.63
C ASP A 785 7.92 -64.91 -1.41
N GLN A 786 7.86 -65.98 -0.60
CA GLN A 786 8.87 -66.51 0.34
C GLN A 786 9.23 -65.75 1.63
N ALA A 787 8.79 -66.33 2.75
CA ALA A 787 9.48 -66.26 4.05
C ALA A 787 10.57 -67.37 4.14
N PRO A 788 11.39 -67.43 5.22
CA PRO A 788 11.00 -68.34 6.32
C PRO A 788 11.49 -68.00 7.75
N ALA A 789 10.75 -68.53 8.74
CA ALA A 789 11.14 -68.81 10.15
C ALA A 789 11.52 -67.62 11.08
N GLY A 790 11.26 -67.68 12.40
CA GLY A 790 10.55 -68.70 13.18
C GLY A 790 10.61 -68.45 14.71
N TYR A 791 9.89 -69.28 15.49
CA TYR A 791 9.72 -69.25 16.96
C TYR A 791 8.84 -68.10 17.55
N SER A 792 8.23 -68.25 18.73
CA SER A 792 7.16 -69.20 19.18
C SER A 792 7.01 -69.17 20.71
N GLN A 793 5.82 -68.81 21.22
CA GLN A 793 5.33 -68.96 22.62
C GLN A 793 6.10 -68.16 23.72
N GLY A 794 5.53 -67.86 24.89
CA GLY A 794 4.13 -68.00 25.37
C GLY A 794 4.00 -67.90 26.90
N TYR A 795 2.79 -67.63 27.42
CA TYR A 795 2.41 -67.46 28.85
C TYR A 795 3.03 -66.23 29.57
N GLY A 796 2.40 -65.60 30.58
CA GLY A 796 1.01 -65.67 31.07
C GLY A 796 0.86 -65.68 32.60
N GLY A 797 -0.04 -64.85 33.18
CA GLY A 797 -0.55 -65.06 34.55
C GLY A 797 -0.90 -63.83 35.43
N GLN A 798 -2.11 -63.88 36.01
CA GLN A 798 -2.49 -63.46 37.38
C GLN A 798 -2.48 -61.97 37.82
N ALA A 799 -3.70 -61.44 38.06
CA ALA A 799 -4.01 -60.57 39.21
C ALA A 799 -4.43 -61.44 40.43
N PRO A 800 -4.70 -60.92 41.66
CA PRO A 800 -5.99 -60.23 41.94
C PRO A 800 -6.02 -59.21 43.13
N ASN A 801 -7.21 -58.59 43.38
CA ASN A 801 -7.66 -57.89 44.62
C ASN A 801 -6.83 -56.67 45.12
N ASP A 802 -7.31 -55.69 45.91
CA ASP A 802 -8.62 -55.22 46.43
C ASP A 802 -8.46 -53.71 46.82
N GLY A 803 -9.46 -52.89 47.19
CA GLY A 803 -10.92 -53.07 47.27
C GLY A 803 -11.57 -52.05 48.26
N TYR A 804 -12.78 -51.54 47.95
CA TYR A 804 -13.63 -50.62 48.75
C TYR A 804 -13.07 -49.18 49.06
N ALA A 805 -13.83 -48.22 49.62
CA ALA A 805 -15.16 -47.70 49.24
C ALA A 805 -15.54 -46.39 50.01
N ASN A 806 -16.28 -45.49 49.34
CA ASN A 806 -17.37 -44.62 49.84
C ASN A 806 -17.14 -43.37 50.75
N SER A 807 -17.80 -42.27 50.35
CA SER A 807 -18.53 -41.25 51.16
C SER A 807 -17.88 -40.41 52.28
N GLY A 808 -18.20 -39.10 52.30
CA GLY A 808 -18.15 -38.24 53.51
C GLY A 808 -18.33 -36.73 53.25
N TYR A 809 -19.41 -36.13 53.76
CA TYR A 809 -19.58 -34.67 53.90
C TYR A 809 -19.06 -34.22 55.29
N GLU A 810 -18.61 -32.97 55.44
CA GLU A 810 -19.21 -31.93 56.33
C GLU A 810 -18.28 -30.70 56.56
N GLN A 811 -18.88 -29.57 56.97
CA GLN A 811 -18.20 -28.40 57.56
C GLN A 811 -18.59 -28.26 59.04
N PRO A 812 -17.73 -27.62 59.87
CA PRO A 812 -18.23 -26.77 60.95
C PRO A 812 -17.58 -25.36 61.01
N ARG A 813 -18.05 -24.52 61.95
CA ARG A 813 -17.88 -23.05 62.00
C ARG A 813 -16.95 -22.56 63.13
N ALA A 814 -16.19 -21.48 62.88
CA ALA A 814 -16.02 -20.22 63.69
C ALA A 814 -15.67 -20.33 65.23
N PRO A 815 -15.59 -19.25 66.06
CA PRO A 815 -15.71 -17.78 65.84
C PRO A 815 -14.66 -16.87 66.59
N TYR A 816 -15.03 -15.61 66.85
CA TYR A 816 -14.33 -14.45 67.50
C TYR A 816 -13.47 -13.58 66.54
N ALA A 817 -13.73 -12.29 66.25
CA ALA A 817 -14.23 -11.09 66.98
C ALA A 817 -13.11 -10.32 67.75
N ASP A 818 -13.08 -8.98 67.86
CA ASP A 818 -14.07 -7.90 67.59
C ASP A 818 -13.32 -6.53 67.44
N ASN A 819 -13.82 -5.32 67.09
CA ASN A 819 -15.11 -4.73 66.68
C ASN A 819 -14.85 -3.33 65.99
N ALA A 820 -15.90 -2.67 65.46
CA ALA A 820 -16.15 -1.20 65.45
C ALA A 820 -15.27 -0.22 64.61
N SER A 821 -15.80 0.85 63.95
CA SER A 821 -17.18 1.36 63.72
C SER A 821 -17.19 2.65 62.85
N ILE A 822 -18.24 3.20 62.19
CA ILE A 822 -19.60 2.79 61.71
C ILE A 822 -20.14 3.90 60.75
N ARG A 823 -20.59 3.56 59.52
CA ARG A 823 -21.66 4.20 58.66
C ARG A 823 -21.57 5.71 58.27
N SER A 824 -22.38 6.31 57.38
CA SER A 824 -23.04 5.98 56.06
C SER A 824 -23.75 7.29 55.56
N SER A 825 -24.59 7.46 54.51
CA SER A 825 -25.19 6.64 53.42
C SER A 825 -26.00 7.54 52.43
N ASN A 826 -26.03 7.20 51.13
CA ASN A 826 -27.10 7.46 50.12
C ASN A 826 -27.43 8.88 49.58
N ARG A 827 -27.87 8.88 48.29
CA ARG A 827 -28.73 9.84 47.53
C ARG A 827 -28.20 11.20 47.04
N SER A 828 -28.02 11.27 45.70
CA SER A 828 -28.69 12.19 44.74
C SER A 828 -29.40 13.48 45.23
N ILE A 829 -29.19 14.61 44.53
CA ILE A 829 -30.21 15.47 43.85
C ILE A 829 -29.62 16.81 43.30
N ASP A 830 -30.14 17.23 42.13
CA ASP A 830 -30.23 18.55 41.45
C ASP A 830 -29.06 19.52 41.11
N TYR A 831 -29.25 20.16 39.94
CA TYR A 831 -28.72 21.44 39.43
C TYR A 831 -29.52 22.64 40.00
N ASP A 832 -28.92 23.84 40.17
CA ASP A 832 -29.37 25.13 39.56
C ASP A 832 -28.37 26.31 39.89
N PRO A 833 -28.54 27.60 39.45
CA PRO A 833 -27.39 28.36 38.89
C PRO A 833 -27.25 29.85 39.38
N TYR A 834 -26.45 30.64 38.64
CA TYR A 834 -26.24 32.12 38.75
C TYR A 834 -25.50 32.61 40.02
N THR A 835 -24.82 33.78 40.09
CA THR A 835 -24.53 34.88 39.13
C THR A 835 -23.23 35.60 39.57
N ALA A 836 -22.45 36.21 38.66
CA ALA A 836 -21.73 37.47 38.92
C ALA A 836 -21.13 38.13 37.66
N GLU A 837 -21.31 39.44 37.57
CA GLU A 837 -20.87 40.42 36.55
C GLU A 837 -19.32 40.51 36.40
N ALA A 838 -18.69 40.83 35.26
CA ALA A 838 -18.95 41.75 34.13
C ALA A 838 -18.35 43.17 34.28
N MET A 839 -17.39 43.50 33.40
CA MET A 839 -17.03 44.88 33.04
C MET A 839 -16.74 44.99 31.54
N ARG A 840 -17.18 46.10 30.92
CA ARG A 840 -16.83 46.53 29.56
C ARG A 840 -16.40 47.99 29.59
N THR A 841 -15.41 48.37 28.79
CA THR A 841 -15.37 49.68 28.14
C THR A 841 -14.55 49.61 26.84
N THR A 842 -15.15 50.05 25.74
CA THR A 842 -14.46 50.38 24.48
C THR A 842 -14.19 51.89 24.42
N PRO A 843 -13.24 52.33 23.59
CA PRO A 843 -13.67 53.28 22.56
C PRO A 843 -13.15 52.96 21.15
N VAL A 844 -13.78 53.59 20.16
CA VAL A 844 -13.50 53.42 18.72
C VAL A 844 -12.29 54.27 18.30
N GLY A 845 -11.40 53.69 17.50
CA GLY A 845 -10.33 54.39 16.77
C GLY A 845 -10.35 53.99 15.29
N SER A 846 -10.00 54.91 14.38
CA SER A 846 -10.11 54.67 12.93
C SER A 846 -8.85 55.09 12.16
N ARG A 847 -8.52 54.28 11.13
CA ARG A 847 -7.91 54.61 9.82
C ARG A 847 -6.82 53.62 9.38
N ARG A 848 -6.85 53.32 8.08
CA ARG A 848 -5.73 53.03 7.16
C ARG A 848 -4.33 52.91 7.78
N PHE A 849 -3.65 51.80 7.51
CA PHE A 849 -2.98 51.66 6.21
C PHE A 849 -3.21 50.26 5.63
#